data_AF-A0A3M8H113-F1
#
_entry.id   AF-A0A3M8H113-F1
#
_cell.length_a   1.000
_cell.length_b   1.000
_cell.length_c   1.000
_cell.angle_alpha   90.00
_cell.angle_beta   90.00
_cell.angle_gamma   90.00
#
_symmetry.space_group_name_H-M   'P 1'
#
loop_
_entity.id
_entity.type
_entity.pdbx_description
1 polymer ?
#
loop_
_entity_poly.entity_id
_entity_poly.type
_entity_poly.pdbx_seq_one_letter_code
_entity_poly.pdbx_strand_id
1 'polypeptide(L)'
;MNKREDILNAWITIEQLSEGSINKKEKSLKSLHTNEDNWKMFFLDFITNQKEQKNISDKVFKKSGLVLYFGIFDFQEVVDILREKYLIAKTYEEVSNSEKFTFALYFDNQLNFIADKLFLTMSGYIREHGNLPEDFIKVENLFREELNRKFDEDFNTTITDLIQKYNVKVENFRYKFVQNLDNEDINLHSFFIEDLKKAKILNNENLNRYFNGFAGYRKNLDSKKESEHFNVEIFEEILQPKNYPLGRFPSNPEYPLSFMQQVAVNLALNDENDIRSVNGPPGTGKTTLLKDIFADLVVQQALEISQLSNKKIQGSLVYWRNAKLGVLPQAISDKNIIVASSNNGAVQNIVNELPKTEKIYENFQNQLVEANYFKEISNSKLIGEGFGENRNIKRELLNEENWGIFSIEGGASININKLILNIEAIEKDLEENYQSNPDVYREFSRLYNELKIQRDKVQEYSEKIYYLRKLKAKQKEQISEFEKEEKKKRTDLIIQEKEAKAEIESLKQKSINIQSSLSNASIELENLTNEQAQAERNFNVVTSQKPSFLWFQKIFNKSKVEQYFMDLNSANKHLNHLTQQKSKVLNDCTHFDNELKIIADKIEHIQKQYQDRMSVFNQWLTTRNNELRKLEEEIESLEKIKSQTGIKEIDFSLSYEELQLSNPWFTKEYRILQSELFISALKVRKQFLYENRKNIKAARIIWNKQSEYIAKENGHQLILESWQWLNFTVPVVSTTFASFGRMFKNLKENSLGNLFIDEAGQALPQASVGAIFRSKKVMVVGDPSQIRPVLSLDSKVLNLIGKQYKVDEKFVSADASTQTIVDDTSQFGYRKNDEEWIGIPLWVHRRSNYPMFTISNEISYGGLMVQGKEKDKAQGKSLWLDSMGKANDKFVKEQADLLKKLIVIRLNENPDLANEIYVISPFKNVASKLAGVLDKINFTKRENGKPTNVGTVHTFQGKEAKIVYFVLGADSNSSGAAKWAVSDPNIMNVAATRAKEEFFIIGDKKLYVSLGSAVANKTISIINDYNAY
;
A
#
# COMPACT_ATOMS: atom_id res chain seq x y z
N MET A 1 -25.84 1.47 -11.40
CA MET A 1 -25.15 2.43 -10.50
C MET A 1 -25.45 1.98 -9.09
N ASN A 2 -24.47 1.42 -8.38
CA ASN A 2 -24.67 0.90 -7.02
C ASN A 2 -24.92 2.06 -6.06
N LYS A 3 -26.14 2.22 -5.55
CA LYS A 3 -26.40 3.20 -4.50
C LYS A 3 -25.90 2.63 -3.16
N ARG A 4 -25.28 3.49 -2.35
CA ARG A 4 -24.82 3.12 -0.99
C ARG A 4 -25.92 2.47 -0.15
N GLU A 5 -27.14 2.98 -0.25
CA GLU A 5 -28.29 2.44 0.48
C GLU A 5 -28.65 1.01 0.03
N ASP A 6 -28.61 0.73 -1.27
CA ASP A 6 -28.87 -0.60 -1.83
C ASP A 6 -27.80 -1.62 -1.38
N ILE A 7 -26.52 -1.21 -1.39
CA ILE A 7 -25.41 -2.06 -0.88
C ILE A 7 -25.61 -2.39 0.60
N LEU A 8 -25.92 -1.39 1.42
CA LEU A 8 -26.16 -1.58 2.85
C LEU A 8 -27.39 -2.45 3.11
N ASN A 9 -28.47 -2.30 2.34
CA ASN A 9 -29.66 -3.15 2.43
C ASN A 9 -29.35 -4.61 2.07
N ALA A 10 -28.56 -4.84 1.01
CA ALA A 10 -28.11 -6.17 0.63
C ALA A 10 -27.28 -6.82 1.74
N TRP A 11 -26.30 -6.10 2.30
CA TRP A 11 -25.48 -6.60 3.42
C TRP A 11 -26.31 -6.85 4.68
N ILE A 12 -27.25 -5.97 5.03
CA ILE A 12 -28.16 -6.21 6.18
C ILE A 12 -28.98 -7.49 5.95
N THR A 13 -29.48 -7.72 4.74
CA THR A 13 -30.24 -8.94 4.40
C THR A 13 -29.37 -10.19 4.53
N ILE A 14 -28.12 -10.14 4.05
CA ILE A 14 -27.14 -11.24 4.19
C ILE A 14 -26.89 -11.53 5.67
N GLU A 15 -26.66 -10.49 6.48
CA GLU A 15 -26.42 -10.63 7.92
C GLU A 15 -27.64 -11.17 8.68
N GLN A 16 -28.87 -10.82 8.26
CA GLN A 16 -30.11 -11.36 8.81
C GLN A 16 -30.30 -12.84 8.45
N LEU A 17 -29.91 -13.27 7.26
CA LEU A 17 -29.90 -14.70 6.87
C LEU A 17 -28.77 -15.50 7.54
N SER A 18 -27.74 -14.80 8.02
CA SER A 18 -26.56 -15.37 8.69
C SER A 18 -26.73 -15.48 10.20
N GLU A 19 -27.96 -15.42 10.68
CA GLU A 19 -28.35 -15.45 12.09
C GLU A 19 -27.83 -16.66 12.88
N GLY A 20 -27.84 -16.56 14.21
CA GLY A 20 -27.35 -17.60 15.11
C GLY A 20 -28.03 -18.97 14.91
N SER A 21 -27.29 -20.04 15.19
CA SER A 21 -27.79 -21.42 15.16
C SER A 21 -27.95 -21.99 16.56
N ILE A 22 -28.87 -22.94 16.71
CA ILE A 22 -29.03 -23.74 17.93
C ILE A 22 -28.30 -25.09 17.78
N ASN A 23 -27.83 -25.67 18.88
CA ASN A 23 -27.30 -27.02 18.88
C ASN A 23 -28.16 -27.88 19.80
N LYS A 24 -29.03 -28.75 19.24
CA LYS A 24 -29.93 -29.61 20.03
C LYS A 24 -29.21 -30.52 21.04
N LYS A 25 -27.90 -30.74 20.89
CA LYS A 25 -27.07 -31.56 21.80
C LYS A 25 -26.52 -30.77 23.00
N GLU A 26 -26.72 -29.46 23.06
CA GLU A 26 -26.28 -28.65 24.20
C GLU A 26 -27.05 -29.06 25.46
N LYS A 27 -26.34 -29.51 26.50
CA LYS A 27 -26.96 -30.00 27.76
C LYS A 27 -27.84 -28.97 28.48
N SER A 28 -27.60 -27.69 28.21
CA SER A 28 -28.33 -26.57 28.80
C SER A 28 -29.73 -26.40 28.18
N LEU A 29 -29.92 -26.84 26.94
CA LEU A 29 -31.20 -26.81 26.23
C LEU A 29 -32.02 -28.04 26.61
N LYS A 30 -33.24 -27.80 27.06
CA LYS A 30 -34.20 -28.83 27.44
C LYS A 30 -35.23 -29.01 26.32
N SER A 31 -35.62 -30.25 26.09
CA SER A 31 -36.74 -30.62 25.24
C SER A 31 -38.00 -30.78 26.06
N LEU A 32 -39.14 -30.53 25.42
CA LEU A 32 -40.45 -30.78 25.99
C LEU A 32 -40.78 -32.27 25.89
N HIS A 33 -41.14 -32.91 27.00
CA HIS A 33 -41.48 -34.35 27.06
C HIS A 33 -42.90 -34.62 27.60
N THR A 34 -43.60 -33.58 28.05
CA THR A 34 -44.92 -33.65 28.67
C THR A 34 -45.85 -32.62 28.02
N ASN A 35 -47.15 -32.93 27.99
CA ASN A 35 -48.19 -31.94 27.69
C ASN A 35 -48.64 -31.36 29.03
N GLU A 36 -48.55 -30.04 29.17
CA GLU A 36 -48.88 -29.33 30.41
C GLU A 36 -50.08 -28.40 30.17
N ASP A 37 -51.01 -28.37 31.11
CA ASP A 37 -52.16 -27.44 31.05
C ASP A 37 -51.84 -26.08 31.69
N ASN A 38 -50.76 -26.00 32.50
CA ASN A 38 -50.32 -24.77 33.17
C ASN A 38 -48.82 -24.49 32.90
N TRP A 39 -48.55 -23.91 31.73
CA TRP A 39 -47.21 -23.52 31.28
C TRP A 39 -46.49 -22.59 32.25
N LYS A 40 -47.22 -21.67 32.88
CA LYS A 40 -46.65 -20.70 33.83
C LYS A 40 -46.03 -21.41 35.03
N MET A 41 -46.75 -22.37 35.62
CA MET A 41 -46.25 -23.15 36.75
C MET A 41 -45.06 -24.02 36.34
N PHE A 42 -45.18 -24.74 35.22
CA PHE A 42 -44.11 -25.57 34.67
C PHE A 42 -42.78 -24.82 34.52
N PHE A 43 -42.82 -23.62 33.91
CA PHE A 43 -41.60 -22.84 33.68
C PHE A 43 -41.07 -22.15 34.94
N LEU A 44 -41.93 -21.74 35.88
CA LEU A 44 -41.50 -21.23 37.19
C LEU A 44 -40.79 -22.31 38.00
N ASP A 45 -41.32 -23.54 38.01
CA ASP A 45 -40.69 -24.67 38.68
C ASP A 45 -39.31 -24.97 38.07
N PHE A 46 -39.20 -24.93 36.74
CA PHE A 46 -37.92 -25.09 36.06
C PHE A 46 -36.90 -24.01 36.45
N ILE A 47 -37.29 -22.72 36.44
CA ILE A 47 -36.43 -21.60 36.82
C ILE A 47 -35.97 -21.75 38.28
N THR A 48 -36.88 -22.10 39.19
CA THR A 48 -36.61 -22.26 40.63
C THR A 48 -35.66 -23.42 40.88
N ASN A 49 -35.90 -24.57 40.24
CA ASN A 49 -35.00 -25.72 40.29
C ASN A 49 -33.59 -25.39 39.77
N GLN A 50 -33.47 -24.54 38.74
CA GLN A 50 -32.16 -24.10 38.23
C GLN A 50 -31.42 -23.18 39.20
N LYS A 51 -32.14 -22.33 39.95
CA LYS A 51 -31.54 -21.49 41.01
C LYS A 51 -30.87 -22.36 42.07
N GLU A 52 -31.57 -23.38 42.54
CA GLU A 52 -31.10 -24.32 43.56
C GLU A 52 -29.94 -25.18 43.05
N GLN A 53 -30.11 -25.85 41.90
CA GLN A 53 -29.09 -26.73 41.33
C GLN A 53 -27.75 -26.04 41.04
N LYS A 54 -27.79 -24.75 40.72
CA LYS A 54 -26.60 -23.95 40.37
C LYS A 54 -26.11 -23.05 41.50
N ASN A 55 -26.69 -23.13 42.70
CA ASN A 55 -26.36 -22.30 43.87
C ASN A 55 -26.27 -20.79 43.52
N ILE A 56 -27.26 -20.28 42.79
CA ILE A 56 -27.25 -18.90 42.28
C ILE A 56 -27.68 -17.92 43.39
N SER A 57 -26.84 -16.93 43.72
CA SER A 57 -27.20 -15.87 44.68
C SER A 57 -28.41 -15.04 44.23
N ASP A 58 -29.18 -14.49 45.17
CA ASP A 58 -30.38 -13.69 44.86
C ASP A 58 -30.09 -12.49 43.96
N LYS A 59 -28.92 -11.86 44.10
CA LYS A 59 -28.50 -10.73 43.26
C LYS A 59 -28.32 -11.15 41.79
N VAL A 60 -27.78 -12.34 41.54
CA VAL A 60 -27.60 -12.88 40.18
C VAL A 60 -28.94 -13.42 39.66
N PHE A 61 -29.73 -14.07 40.52
CA PHE A 61 -31.05 -14.60 40.16
C PHE A 61 -32.02 -13.51 39.69
N LYS A 62 -31.94 -12.29 40.23
CA LYS A 62 -32.69 -11.13 39.72
C LYS A 62 -32.41 -10.77 38.26
N LYS A 63 -31.26 -11.18 37.73
CA LYS A 63 -30.87 -10.97 36.32
C LYS A 63 -31.08 -12.21 35.45
N SER A 64 -31.55 -13.29 36.05
CA SER A 64 -31.78 -14.55 35.35
C SER A 64 -33.16 -14.59 34.71
N GLY A 65 -33.37 -15.56 33.84
CA GLY A 65 -34.63 -15.72 33.13
C GLY A 65 -34.70 -17.00 32.32
N LEU A 66 -35.61 -17.00 31.36
CA LEU A 66 -35.93 -18.15 30.51
C LEU A 66 -35.95 -17.72 29.04
N VAL A 67 -35.41 -18.58 28.18
CA VAL A 67 -35.56 -18.45 26.73
C VAL A 67 -36.26 -19.68 26.16
N LEU A 68 -37.22 -19.45 25.25
CA LEU A 68 -37.95 -20.46 24.51
C LEU A 68 -37.63 -20.34 23.02
N TYR A 69 -37.19 -21.42 22.38
CA TYR A 69 -36.89 -21.49 20.95
C TYR A 69 -37.97 -22.29 20.24
N PHE A 70 -38.67 -21.65 19.29
CA PHE A 70 -39.76 -22.25 18.53
C PHE A 70 -39.35 -22.60 17.10
N GLY A 71 -39.89 -23.71 16.59
CA GLY A 71 -39.74 -24.14 15.20
C GLY A 71 -38.29 -24.30 14.79
N ILE A 72 -37.56 -25.26 15.39
CA ILE A 72 -36.19 -25.61 15.05
C ILE A 72 -36.16 -26.52 13.80
N PHE A 73 -35.36 -26.16 12.80
CA PHE A 73 -35.28 -26.83 11.48
C PHE A 73 -33.85 -26.81 10.92
N ASP A 74 -33.59 -27.60 9.87
CA ASP A 74 -32.30 -27.59 9.18
C ASP A 74 -32.24 -26.38 8.23
N PHE A 75 -31.16 -25.59 8.29
CA PHE A 75 -30.98 -24.44 7.40
C PHE A 75 -31.09 -24.82 5.91
N GLN A 76 -30.76 -26.06 5.54
CA GLN A 76 -30.89 -26.53 4.16
C GLN A 76 -32.33 -26.45 3.63
N GLU A 77 -33.36 -26.55 4.49
CA GLU A 77 -34.76 -26.34 4.12
C GLU A 77 -34.98 -24.94 3.52
N VAL A 78 -34.41 -23.90 4.15
CA VAL A 78 -34.54 -22.51 3.70
C VAL A 78 -33.80 -22.29 2.39
N VAL A 79 -32.60 -22.85 2.28
CA VAL A 79 -31.82 -22.80 1.04
C VAL A 79 -32.57 -23.48 -0.11
N ASP A 80 -33.21 -24.63 0.14
CA ASP A 80 -33.97 -25.35 -0.88
C ASP A 80 -35.25 -24.60 -1.30
N ILE A 81 -35.96 -23.96 -0.34
CA ILE A 81 -37.10 -23.07 -0.63
C ILE A 81 -36.68 -21.92 -1.54
N LEU A 82 -35.58 -21.23 -1.21
CA LEU A 82 -35.04 -20.15 -2.04
C LEU A 82 -34.62 -20.67 -3.41
N ARG A 83 -34.03 -21.87 -3.49
CA ARG A 83 -33.63 -22.47 -4.76
C ARG A 83 -34.80 -22.79 -5.66
N GLU A 84 -35.86 -23.37 -5.13
CA GLU A 84 -37.06 -23.69 -5.88
C GLU A 84 -37.74 -22.41 -6.37
N LYS A 85 -37.95 -21.43 -5.47
CA LYS A 85 -38.65 -20.20 -5.80
C LYS A 85 -37.95 -19.34 -6.83
N TYR A 86 -36.62 -19.26 -6.74
CA TYR A 86 -35.81 -18.40 -7.60
C TYR A 86 -35.02 -19.17 -8.67
N LEU A 87 -35.32 -20.45 -8.88
CA LEU A 87 -34.73 -21.32 -9.91
C LEU A 87 -33.19 -21.40 -9.84
N ILE A 88 -32.65 -21.58 -8.63
CA ILE A 88 -31.21 -21.65 -8.37
C ILE A 88 -30.72 -23.11 -8.38
N ALA A 89 -29.76 -23.46 -9.23
CA ALA A 89 -29.15 -24.79 -9.23
C ALA A 89 -28.31 -25.08 -7.96
N LYS A 90 -28.17 -26.35 -7.55
CA LYS A 90 -27.30 -26.73 -6.41
C LYS A 90 -25.82 -26.37 -6.64
N THR A 91 -25.07 -26.16 -5.55
CA THR A 91 -23.61 -25.95 -5.53
C THR A 91 -22.90 -27.13 -4.86
N TYR A 92 -21.62 -27.32 -5.15
CA TYR A 92 -20.75 -28.31 -4.48
C TYR A 92 -20.04 -27.71 -3.25
N GLU A 93 -20.34 -26.45 -2.91
CA GLU A 93 -19.81 -25.74 -1.74
C GLU A 93 -20.37 -26.35 -0.45
N GLU A 94 -19.50 -26.64 0.52
CA GLU A 94 -19.94 -27.06 1.86
C GLU A 94 -20.34 -25.83 2.68
N VAL A 95 -21.63 -25.52 2.73
CA VAL A 95 -22.20 -24.58 3.72
C VAL A 95 -22.36 -25.30 5.06
N SER A 96 -22.27 -24.59 6.18
CA SER A 96 -22.44 -25.24 7.49
C SER A 96 -23.88 -25.74 7.66
N ASN A 97 -24.06 -27.06 7.77
CA ASN A 97 -25.30 -27.63 8.32
C ASN A 97 -25.45 -27.09 9.75
N SER A 98 -26.45 -26.25 9.94
CA SER A 98 -26.75 -25.61 11.21
C SER A 98 -28.25 -25.70 11.46
N GLU A 99 -28.62 -25.96 12.70
CA GLU A 99 -30.02 -25.96 13.09
C GLU A 99 -30.43 -24.51 13.35
N LYS A 100 -31.40 -23.99 12.59
CA LYS A 100 -32.01 -22.68 12.81
C LYS A 100 -33.31 -22.85 13.59
N PHE A 101 -33.90 -21.75 14.01
CA PHE A 101 -35.22 -21.72 14.66
C PHE A 101 -36.04 -20.58 14.08
N THR A 102 -37.35 -20.55 14.34
CA THR A 102 -38.27 -19.56 13.76
C THR A 102 -38.28 -18.26 14.58
N PHE A 103 -38.38 -18.38 15.91
CA PHE A 103 -38.20 -17.24 16.82
C PHE A 103 -37.80 -17.70 18.22
N ALA A 104 -37.21 -16.79 18.99
CA ALA A 104 -36.88 -16.97 20.39
C ALA A 104 -37.59 -15.95 21.27
N LEU A 105 -38.24 -16.43 22.34
CA LEU A 105 -38.94 -15.60 23.33
C LEU A 105 -38.15 -15.58 24.63
N TYR A 106 -38.00 -14.39 25.20
CA TYR A 106 -37.27 -14.18 26.44
C TYR A 106 -38.19 -13.70 27.55
N PHE A 107 -37.97 -14.24 28.74
CA PHE A 107 -38.74 -13.92 29.93
C PHE A 107 -37.80 -13.68 31.11
N ASP A 108 -38.19 -12.79 32.01
CA ASP A 108 -37.49 -12.61 33.28
C ASP A 108 -37.75 -13.78 34.24
N ASN A 109 -37.18 -13.71 35.45
CA ASN A 109 -37.36 -14.75 36.48
C ASN A 109 -38.80 -14.84 37.05
N GLN A 110 -39.70 -13.95 36.65
CA GLN A 110 -41.12 -13.93 37.00
C GLN A 110 -42.01 -14.30 35.81
N LEU A 111 -41.41 -14.67 34.67
CA LEU A 111 -42.07 -14.94 33.40
C LEU A 111 -42.73 -13.71 32.74
N ASN A 112 -42.28 -12.49 33.05
CA ASN A 112 -42.68 -11.32 32.27
C ASN A 112 -41.94 -11.33 30.94
N PHE A 113 -42.67 -11.13 29.84
CA PHE A 113 -42.09 -11.11 28.50
C PHE A 113 -41.17 -9.90 28.31
N ILE A 114 -39.98 -10.12 27.76
CA ILE A 114 -39.00 -9.07 27.47
C ILE A 114 -39.04 -8.79 25.97
N ALA A 115 -39.97 -7.94 25.54
CA ALA A 115 -40.23 -7.66 24.12
C ALA A 115 -38.97 -7.22 23.34
N ASP A 116 -38.09 -6.43 23.96
CA ASP A 116 -36.86 -5.95 23.33
C ASP A 116 -35.84 -7.05 23.00
N LYS A 117 -35.99 -8.23 23.63
CA LYS A 117 -35.16 -9.41 23.40
C LYS A 117 -35.81 -10.44 22.48
N LEU A 118 -37.04 -10.19 21.99
CA LEU A 118 -37.63 -11.04 20.97
C LEU A 118 -36.70 -11.14 19.77
N PHE A 119 -36.47 -12.37 19.32
CA PHE A 119 -35.69 -12.61 18.12
C PHE A 119 -36.51 -13.41 17.11
N LEU A 120 -37.03 -12.73 16.09
CA LEU A 120 -37.62 -13.38 14.91
C LEU A 120 -36.50 -13.66 13.91
N THR A 121 -36.51 -14.84 13.28
CA THR A 121 -35.49 -15.20 12.30
C THR A 121 -35.95 -14.97 10.86
N MET A 122 -35.03 -14.53 10.01
CA MET A 122 -35.29 -14.40 8.57
C MET A 122 -35.55 -15.77 7.96
N SER A 123 -34.78 -16.77 8.38
CA SER A 123 -34.95 -18.18 8.00
C SER A 123 -36.33 -18.70 8.37
N GLY A 124 -36.82 -18.35 9.56
CA GLY A 124 -38.15 -18.71 10.04
C GLY A 124 -39.24 -18.12 9.17
N TYR A 125 -39.14 -16.82 8.87
CA TYR A 125 -40.08 -16.15 7.97
C TYR A 125 -40.12 -16.81 6.58
N ILE A 126 -38.96 -17.09 5.98
CA ILE A 126 -38.88 -17.73 4.66
C ILE A 126 -39.47 -19.12 4.69
N ARG A 127 -39.23 -19.90 5.75
CA ARG A 127 -39.80 -21.23 5.91
C ARG A 127 -41.33 -21.20 5.95
N GLU A 128 -41.93 -20.17 6.52
CA GLU A 128 -43.39 -20.03 6.61
C GLU A 128 -44.03 -19.45 5.34
N HIS A 129 -43.41 -18.44 4.72
CA HIS A 129 -44.01 -17.65 3.63
C HIS A 129 -43.46 -18.01 2.24
N GLY A 130 -42.34 -18.74 2.21
CA GLY A 130 -41.65 -19.17 1.00
C GLY A 130 -40.85 -18.07 0.29
N ASN A 131 -40.83 -16.81 0.72
CA ASN A 131 -40.00 -15.73 0.15
C ASN A 131 -39.23 -14.94 1.21
N LEU A 132 -38.25 -14.17 0.71
CA LEU A 132 -37.71 -13.01 1.41
C LEU A 132 -38.81 -11.95 1.63
N PRO A 133 -38.89 -11.35 2.83
CA PRO A 133 -39.78 -10.22 3.11
C PRO A 133 -39.31 -8.96 2.39
N GLU A 134 -40.23 -8.03 2.13
CA GLU A 134 -39.87 -6.69 1.62
C GLU A 134 -39.14 -5.85 2.68
N ASP A 135 -39.61 -5.89 3.93
CA ASP A 135 -39.00 -5.21 5.07
C ASP A 135 -39.08 -6.10 6.32
N PHE A 136 -37.99 -6.82 6.59
CA PHE A 136 -37.93 -7.73 7.74
C PHE A 136 -38.00 -7.00 9.09
N ILE A 137 -37.49 -5.77 9.19
CA ILE A 137 -37.53 -5.01 10.44
C ILE A 137 -38.98 -4.68 10.79
N LYS A 138 -39.76 -4.28 9.78
CA LYS A 138 -41.20 -4.05 9.95
C LYS A 138 -41.93 -5.33 10.37
N VAL A 139 -41.60 -6.48 9.77
CA VAL A 139 -42.19 -7.78 10.14
C VAL A 139 -41.86 -8.14 11.59
N GLU A 140 -40.59 -8.01 12.00
CA GLU A 140 -40.15 -8.28 13.36
C GLU A 140 -40.84 -7.37 14.39
N ASN A 141 -40.96 -6.07 14.09
CA ASN A 141 -41.63 -5.11 14.98
C ASN A 141 -43.13 -5.41 15.13
N LEU A 142 -43.83 -5.73 14.04
CA LEU A 142 -45.25 -6.09 14.11
C LEU A 142 -45.46 -7.38 14.94
N PHE A 143 -44.59 -8.37 14.75
CA PHE A 143 -44.63 -9.60 15.55
C PHE A 143 -44.34 -9.33 17.04
N ARG A 144 -43.41 -8.41 17.32
CA ARG A 144 -43.11 -7.95 18.69
C ARG A 144 -44.30 -7.30 19.36
N GLU A 145 -44.93 -6.35 18.68
CA GLU A 145 -46.11 -5.64 19.19
C GLU A 145 -47.28 -6.60 19.43
N GLU A 146 -47.50 -7.56 18.52
CA GLU A 146 -48.54 -8.59 18.67
C GLU A 146 -48.30 -9.45 19.92
N LEU A 147 -47.08 -9.97 20.09
CA LEU A 147 -46.73 -10.82 21.22
C LEU A 147 -46.75 -10.05 22.54
N ASN A 148 -46.27 -8.80 22.57
CA ASN A 148 -46.28 -7.98 23.77
C ASN A 148 -47.71 -7.80 24.29
N ARG A 149 -48.66 -7.47 23.40
CA ARG A 149 -50.09 -7.37 23.75
C ARG A 149 -50.65 -8.70 24.27
N LYS A 150 -50.34 -9.83 23.61
CA LYS A 150 -50.86 -11.15 24.00
C LYS A 150 -50.33 -11.62 25.37
N PHE A 151 -49.04 -11.42 25.63
CA PHE A 151 -48.43 -11.80 26.92
C PHE A 151 -48.89 -10.89 28.08
N ASP A 152 -49.26 -9.64 27.80
CA ASP A 152 -49.90 -8.76 28.78
C ASP A 152 -51.33 -9.23 29.14
N GLU A 153 -52.04 -9.90 28.22
CA GLU A 153 -53.38 -10.45 28.43
C GLU A 153 -53.34 -11.76 29.25
N ASP A 154 -52.68 -12.81 28.75
CA ASP A 154 -52.53 -14.08 29.47
C ASP A 154 -51.35 -14.92 28.96
N PHE A 155 -50.48 -15.36 29.89
CA PHE A 155 -49.29 -16.16 29.57
C PHE A 155 -49.65 -17.58 29.07
N ASN A 156 -50.57 -18.27 29.74
CA ASN A 156 -50.85 -19.68 29.46
C ASN A 156 -51.56 -19.85 28.11
N THR A 157 -52.54 -19.01 27.82
CA THR A 157 -53.27 -18.97 26.55
C THR A 157 -52.30 -18.65 25.42
N THR A 158 -51.46 -17.63 25.59
CA THR A 158 -50.47 -17.24 24.56
C THR A 158 -49.48 -18.36 24.25
N ILE A 159 -48.92 -19.03 25.26
CA ILE A 159 -48.01 -20.17 25.02
C ILE A 159 -48.75 -21.34 24.35
N THR A 160 -49.98 -21.62 24.76
CA THR A 160 -50.81 -22.69 24.16
C THR A 160 -51.08 -22.40 22.68
N ASP A 161 -51.46 -21.17 22.34
CA ASP A 161 -51.69 -20.73 20.97
C ASP A 161 -50.41 -20.86 20.12
N LEU A 162 -49.25 -20.48 20.66
CA LEU A 162 -47.97 -20.61 19.95
C LEU A 162 -47.57 -22.08 19.74
N ILE A 163 -47.75 -22.92 20.75
CA ILE A 163 -47.47 -24.36 20.66
C ILE A 163 -48.33 -25.02 19.58
N GLN A 164 -49.61 -24.66 19.50
CA GLN A 164 -50.53 -25.16 18.47
C GLN A 164 -50.19 -24.60 17.08
N LYS A 165 -50.04 -23.27 16.95
CA LYS A 165 -49.75 -22.60 15.67
C LYS A 165 -48.48 -23.13 15.01
N TYR A 166 -47.41 -23.34 15.79
CA TYR A 166 -46.11 -23.76 15.26
C TYR A 166 -45.88 -25.28 15.34
N ASN A 167 -46.92 -26.06 15.65
CA ASN A 167 -46.88 -27.53 15.75
C ASN A 167 -45.66 -28.02 16.55
N VAL A 168 -45.56 -27.58 17.79
CA VAL A 168 -44.41 -27.86 18.67
C VAL A 168 -44.31 -29.35 19.00
N LYS A 169 -43.10 -29.88 18.84
CA LYS A 169 -42.68 -31.27 19.05
C LYS A 169 -41.32 -31.31 19.75
N VAL A 170 -40.97 -32.49 20.27
CA VAL A 170 -39.66 -32.76 20.90
C VAL A 170 -38.48 -32.41 19.99
N GLU A 171 -38.66 -32.43 18.67
CA GLU A 171 -37.61 -32.18 17.68
C GLU A 171 -37.43 -30.70 17.29
N ASN A 172 -38.46 -29.86 17.47
CA ASN A 172 -38.51 -28.48 16.96
C ASN A 172 -38.68 -27.40 18.05
N PHE A 173 -38.65 -27.76 19.33
CA PHE A 173 -38.76 -26.82 20.44
C PHE A 173 -37.71 -27.07 21.52
N ARG A 174 -37.07 -26.01 22.01
CA ARG A 174 -36.12 -26.07 23.14
C ARG A 174 -36.35 -24.91 24.10
N TYR A 175 -36.03 -25.12 25.36
CA TYR A 175 -36.03 -24.05 26.36
C TYR A 175 -34.76 -24.09 27.22
N LYS A 176 -34.32 -22.94 27.71
CA LYS A 176 -33.07 -22.82 28.50
C LYS A 176 -33.20 -21.75 29.57
N PHE A 177 -32.62 -22.05 30.73
CA PHE A 177 -32.42 -21.06 31.78
C PHE A 177 -31.19 -20.19 31.47
N VAL A 178 -31.41 -18.87 31.52
CA VAL A 178 -30.43 -17.82 31.23
C VAL A 178 -29.97 -17.25 32.55
N GLN A 179 -28.67 -17.31 32.87
CA GLN A 179 -28.16 -16.83 34.16
C GLN A 179 -28.12 -15.30 34.26
N ASN A 180 -27.84 -14.65 33.13
CA ASN A 180 -27.79 -13.20 33.05
C ASN A 180 -28.32 -12.72 31.69
N LEU A 181 -29.57 -12.27 31.70
CA LEU A 181 -30.25 -11.73 30.54
C LEU A 181 -29.49 -10.53 29.95
N ASP A 182 -28.78 -9.73 30.75
CA ASP A 182 -28.02 -8.58 30.25
C ASP A 182 -26.82 -8.98 29.36
N ASN A 183 -26.34 -10.22 29.49
CA ASN A 183 -25.07 -10.68 28.90
C ASN A 183 -25.20 -11.92 28.00
N GLU A 184 -26.33 -12.61 27.93
CA GLU A 184 -26.48 -13.85 27.13
C GLU A 184 -26.97 -13.62 25.69
N ASP A 185 -27.22 -12.38 25.25
CA ASP A 185 -27.63 -12.03 23.86
C ASP A 185 -26.53 -12.25 22.79
N ILE A 186 -25.38 -12.80 23.17
CA ILE A 186 -24.13 -12.54 22.44
C ILE A 186 -24.06 -13.17 21.05
N ASN A 187 -24.92 -14.11 20.66
CA ASN A 187 -24.69 -14.92 19.44
C ASN A 187 -25.91 -15.16 18.52
N LEU A 188 -27.04 -14.47 18.70
CA LEU A 188 -28.20 -14.63 17.81
C LEU A 188 -28.25 -13.57 16.70
N HIS A 189 -28.02 -12.31 17.06
CA HIS A 189 -27.93 -11.21 16.10
C HIS A 189 -26.55 -11.16 15.44
N SER A 190 -26.50 -10.74 14.17
CA SER A 190 -25.23 -10.35 13.54
C SER A 190 -24.59 -9.18 14.29
N PHE A 191 -23.27 -9.25 14.48
CA PHE A 191 -22.46 -8.24 15.14
C PHE A 191 -22.36 -6.92 14.34
N PHE A 192 -22.77 -6.92 13.07
CA PHE A 192 -22.50 -5.80 12.15
C PHE A 192 -23.75 -4.94 11.87
N ILE A 193 -24.96 -5.46 12.09
CA ILE A 193 -26.22 -4.80 11.70
C ILE A 193 -26.35 -3.38 12.27
N GLU A 194 -26.01 -3.16 13.55
CA GLU A 194 -26.08 -1.81 14.15
C GLU A 194 -25.16 -0.81 13.46
N ASP A 195 -23.94 -1.23 13.12
CA ASP A 195 -22.96 -0.39 12.45
C ASP A 195 -23.35 -0.15 10.98
N LEU A 196 -23.95 -1.14 10.31
CA LEU A 196 -24.52 -0.97 8.96
C LEU A 196 -25.70 0.00 8.96
N LYS A 197 -26.57 -0.03 9.99
CA LYS A 197 -27.66 0.93 10.16
C LYS A 197 -27.11 2.35 10.39
N LYS A 198 -26.08 2.52 11.23
CA LYS A 198 -25.39 3.81 11.39
C LYS A 198 -24.78 4.27 10.07
N ALA A 199 -24.18 3.37 9.31
CA ALA A 199 -23.62 3.65 8.00
C ALA A 199 -24.65 4.05 6.93
N LYS A 200 -25.97 3.97 7.17
CA LYS A 200 -26.95 4.55 6.24
C LYS A 200 -27.08 6.07 6.39
N ILE A 201 -26.93 6.58 7.61
CA ILE A 201 -27.21 7.97 7.96
C ILE A 201 -25.97 8.86 8.03
N LEU A 202 -24.77 8.27 8.20
CA LEU A 202 -23.53 9.01 8.36
C LEU A 202 -23.02 9.60 7.04
N ASN A 203 -22.47 10.81 7.08
CA ASN A 203 -21.69 11.36 5.98
C ASN A 203 -20.22 11.42 6.37
N ASN A 204 -19.46 10.38 6.02
CA ASN A 204 -18.06 10.21 6.40
C ASN A 204 -17.21 9.97 5.16
N GLU A 205 -16.06 10.65 5.06
CA GLU A 205 -15.21 10.62 3.87
C GLU A 205 -14.65 9.22 3.57
N ASN A 206 -14.07 8.55 4.58
CA ASN A 206 -13.56 7.19 4.45
C ASN A 206 -14.66 6.21 4.00
N LEU A 207 -15.87 6.35 4.56
CA LEU A 207 -17.01 5.53 4.20
C LEU A 207 -17.51 5.82 2.78
N ASN A 208 -17.59 7.10 2.38
CA ASN A 208 -17.95 7.49 1.02
C ASN A 208 -16.93 6.95 0.01
N ARG A 209 -15.64 7.01 0.34
CA ARG A 209 -14.56 6.46 -0.48
C ARG A 209 -14.64 4.94 -0.57
N TYR A 210 -14.96 4.25 0.52
CA TYR A 210 -15.19 2.80 0.54
C TYR A 210 -16.30 2.34 -0.42
N PHE A 211 -17.39 3.10 -0.58
CA PHE A 211 -18.46 2.75 -1.51
C PHE A 211 -18.21 3.22 -2.96
N ASN A 212 -17.62 4.40 -3.13
CA ASN A 212 -17.50 5.03 -4.45
C ASN A 212 -16.17 4.71 -5.16
N GLY A 213 -15.18 4.19 -4.44
CA GLY A 213 -13.80 4.05 -4.91
C GLY A 213 -13.07 5.39 -4.99
N PHE A 214 -11.87 5.37 -5.57
CA PHE A 214 -11.08 6.56 -5.81
C PHE A 214 -11.53 7.29 -7.09
N ALA A 215 -11.93 8.55 -6.96
CA ALA A 215 -12.40 9.36 -8.08
C ALA A 215 -11.28 10.10 -8.84
N GLY A 216 -10.06 10.16 -8.30
CA GLY A 216 -8.92 10.87 -8.89
C GLY A 216 -8.08 10.02 -9.84
N TYR A 217 -6.95 10.59 -10.29
CA TYR A 217 -5.98 9.88 -11.13
C TYR A 217 -5.20 8.83 -10.34
N ARG A 218 -5.36 7.55 -10.72
CA ARG A 218 -4.63 6.42 -10.11
C ARG A 218 -3.18 6.41 -10.54
N LYS A 219 -2.30 6.10 -9.59
CA LYS A 219 -0.84 6.12 -9.73
C LYS A 219 -0.32 4.66 -9.75
N ASN A 220 -0.04 4.14 -10.94
CA ASN A 220 0.38 2.73 -11.14
C ASN A 220 1.83 2.53 -10.68
N LEU A 221 2.03 1.60 -9.73
CA LEU A 221 3.31 1.22 -9.14
C LEU A 221 3.91 0.01 -9.88
N ASP A 222 3.98 0.10 -11.21
CA ASP A 222 4.67 -0.89 -12.02
C ASP A 222 6.17 -0.56 -12.05
N SER A 223 6.99 -1.46 -11.52
CA SER A 223 8.45 -1.31 -11.47
C SER A 223 9.18 -2.11 -12.55
N LYS A 224 8.47 -2.75 -13.50
CA LYS A 224 9.09 -3.49 -14.60
C LYS A 224 9.50 -2.52 -15.70
N LYS A 225 10.80 -2.40 -15.96
CA LYS A 225 11.37 -1.46 -16.93
C LYS A 225 10.82 -1.63 -18.35
N GLU A 226 10.46 -2.85 -18.72
CA GLU A 226 9.92 -3.21 -20.05
C GLU A 226 8.43 -2.89 -20.19
N SER A 227 7.75 -2.54 -19.09
CA SER A 227 6.33 -2.20 -19.10
C SER A 227 6.09 -0.79 -19.63
N GLU A 228 5.05 -0.63 -20.45
CA GLU A 228 4.56 0.69 -20.89
C GLU A 228 4.06 1.55 -19.72
N HIS A 229 3.78 0.92 -18.58
CA HIS A 229 3.33 1.60 -17.36
C HIS A 229 4.45 1.89 -16.36
N PHE A 230 5.71 1.59 -16.71
CA PHE A 230 6.86 1.89 -15.86
C PHE A 230 7.00 3.40 -15.64
N ASN A 231 6.80 3.83 -14.40
CA ASN A 231 6.92 5.24 -14.03
C ASN A 231 8.09 5.41 -13.05
N VAL A 232 9.18 6.02 -13.50
CA VAL A 232 10.37 6.26 -12.66
C VAL A 232 10.11 7.39 -11.65
N GLU A 233 9.46 8.47 -12.11
CA GLU A 233 9.26 9.70 -11.33
C GLU A 233 8.47 9.44 -10.06
N ILE A 234 7.46 8.56 -10.12
CA ILE A 234 6.66 8.22 -8.95
C ILE A 234 7.50 7.55 -7.84
N PHE A 235 8.41 6.65 -8.22
CA PHE A 235 9.28 5.98 -7.25
C PHE A 235 10.34 6.93 -6.72
N GLU A 236 10.90 7.80 -7.57
CA GLU A 236 11.82 8.87 -7.14
C GLU A 236 11.17 9.82 -6.14
N GLU A 237 9.89 10.17 -6.33
CA GLU A 237 9.09 11.00 -5.41
C GLU A 237 8.86 10.29 -4.07
N ILE A 238 8.37 9.05 -4.09
CA ILE A 238 8.02 8.30 -2.87
C ILE A 238 9.26 7.95 -2.05
N LEU A 239 10.34 7.55 -2.71
CA LEU A 239 11.58 7.07 -2.08
C LEU A 239 12.59 8.18 -1.83
N GLN A 240 12.20 9.46 -1.78
CA GLN A 240 13.11 10.50 -1.32
C GLN A 240 13.55 10.24 0.12
N PRO A 241 14.84 10.47 0.47
CA PRO A 241 15.37 10.24 1.83
C PRO A 241 14.55 10.90 2.94
N LYS A 242 13.99 12.10 2.70
CA LYS A 242 13.14 12.81 3.67
C LYS A 242 11.86 12.06 4.07
N ASN A 243 11.37 11.16 3.20
CA ASN A 243 10.13 10.39 3.44
C ASN A 243 10.39 9.10 4.24
N TYR A 244 11.65 8.70 4.42
CA TYR A 244 11.98 7.52 5.22
C TYR A 244 11.67 7.79 6.69
N PRO A 245 11.12 6.80 7.41
CA PRO A 245 10.78 6.94 8.82
C PRO A 245 12.01 7.22 9.67
N LEU A 246 11.81 7.82 10.83
CA LEU A 246 12.87 7.99 11.84
C LEU A 246 12.81 6.88 12.90
N GLY A 247 11.64 6.28 13.12
CA GLY A 247 11.50 5.08 13.93
C GLY A 247 11.58 3.80 13.11
N ARG A 248 12.21 2.77 13.68
CA ARG A 248 12.24 1.41 13.13
C ARG A 248 12.06 0.43 14.28
N PHE A 249 11.35 -0.67 14.03
CA PHE A 249 11.21 -1.71 15.05
C PHE A 249 12.57 -2.39 15.26
N PRO A 250 12.96 -2.78 16.49
CA PRO A 250 14.30 -3.30 16.83
C PRO A 250 14.54 -4.76 16.36
N SER A 251 14.15 -5.06 15.13
CA SER A 251 14.49 -6.27 14.39
C SER A 251 15.93 -6.20 13.84
N ASN A 252 16.44 -7.33 13.33
CA ASN A 252 17.81 -7.42 12.83
C ASN A 252 18.07 -6.37 11.70
N PRO A 253 19.04 -5.46 11.87
CA PRO A 253 19.31 -4.37 10.92
C PRO A 253 19.99 -4.82 9.63
N GLU A 254 20.44 -6.08 9.53
CA GLU A 254 20.94 -6.68 8.28
C GLU A 254 19.84 -6.82 7.22
N TYR A 255 18.58 -6.90 7.65
CA TYR A 255 17.44 -7.10 6.75
C TYR A 255 16.66 -5.79 6.58
N PRO A 256 16.97 -4.96 5.58
CA PRO A 256 16.15 -3.79 5.26
C PRO A 256 14.78 -4.21 4.70
N LEU A 257 13.85 -3.26 4.66
CA LEU A 257 12.60 -3.43 3.91
C LEU A 257 12.94 -3.62 2.42
N SER A 258 12.25 -4.52 1.73
CA SER A 258 12.32 -4.59 0.27
C SER A 258 11.79 -3.32 -0.39
N PHE A 259 12.09 -3.13 -1.66
CA PHE A 259 11.76 -1.92 -2.42
C PHE A 259 10.29 -1.51 -2.25
N MET A 260 9.36 -2.43 -2.54
CA MET A 260 7.92 -2.13 -2.41
C MET A 260 7.41 -2.05 -0.97
N GLN A 261 8.06 -2.73 -0.02
CA GLN A 261 7.75 -2.53 1.40
C GLN A 261 8.13 -1.10 1.84
N GLN A 262 9.27 -0.59 1.39
CA GLN A 262 9.69 0.78 1.68
C GLN A 262 8.75 1.81 1.04
N VAL A 263 8.33 1.59 -0.21
CA VAL A 263 7.29 2.39 -0.90
C VAL A 263 6.02 2.44 -0.05
N ALA A 264 5.54 1.28 0.41
CA ALA A 264 4.32 1.19 1.21
C ALA A 264 4.45 1.86 2.59
N VAL A 265 5.59 1.75 3.27
CA VAL A 265 5.85 2.46 4.55
C VAL A 265 5.91 3.97 4.35
N ASN A 266 6.61 4.45 3.32
CA ASN A 266 6.70 5.88 3.04
C ASN A 266 5.33 6.47 2.71
N LEU A 267 4.52 5.77 1.91
CA LEU A 267 3.13 6.19 1.62
C LEU A 267 2.25 6.15 2.87
N ALA A 268 2.33 5.11 3.70
CA ALA A 268 1.51 5.01 4.91
C ALA A 268 1.74 6.17 5.90
N LEU A 269 2.98 6.66 5.98
CA LEU A 269 3.37 7.71 6.92
C LEU A 269 3.23 9.13 6.38
N ASN A 270 3.43 9.34 5.07
CA ASN A 270 3.57 10.69 4.49
C ASN A 270 2.49 11.10 3.48
N ASP A 271 1.75 10.16 2.89
CA ASP A 271 0.74 10.50 1.89
C ASP A 271 -0.50 11.14 2.55
N GLU A 272 -1.25 11.93 1.78
CA GLU A 272 -2.38 12.72 2.29
C GLU A 272 -3.68 11.91 2.39
N ASN A 273 -3.80 10.81 1.64
CA ASN A 273 -5.01 9.97 1.66
C ASN A 273 -5.28 9.33 3.04
N ASP A 274 -6.53 9.25 3.46
CA ASP A 274 -6.88 8.62 4.74
C ASP A 274 -7.11 7.11 4.65
N ILE A 275 -7.32 6.57 3.44
CA ILE A 275 -7.53 5.14 3.21
C ILE A 275 -6.57 4.59 2.16
N ARG A 276 -5.91 3.47 2.48
CA ARG A 276 -4.92 2.83 1.61
C ARG A 276 -5.01 1.31 1.66
N SER A 277 -4.57 0.70 0.58
CA SER A 277 -4.50 -0.75 0.44
C SER A 277 -3.06 -1.23 0.17
N VAL A 278 -2.67 -2.33 0.82
CA VAL A 278 -1.45 -3.08 0.55
C VAL A 278 -1.80 -4.54 0.30
N ASN A 279 -1.33 -5.06 -0.83
CA ASN A 279 -1.48 -6.46 -1.19
C ASN A 279 -0.15 -7.19 -1.07
N GLY A 280 -0.12 -8.22 -0.26
CA GLY A 280 1.09 -8.99 -0.02
C GLY A 280 0.80 -10.49 -0.02
N PRO A 281 1.36 -11.26 -0.98
CA PRO A 281 1.41 -12.72 -0.91
C PRO A 281 1.86 -13.26 0.47
N PRO A 282 1.62 -14.55 0.78
CA PRO A 282 2.18 -15.16 1.98
C PRO A 282 3.70 -15.01 1.98
N GLY A 283 4.32 -14.69 3.12
CA GLY A 283 5.79 -14.63 3.22
C GLY A 283 6.47 -13.37 2.69
N THR A 284 5.71 -12.33 2.30
CA THR A 284 6.24 -11.05 1.80
C THR A 284 6.50 -10.00 2.88
N GLY A 285 6.36 -10.38 4.16
CA GLY A 285 6.72 -9.51 5.29
C GLY A 285 5.70 -8.42 5.61
N LYS A 286 4.39 -8.69 5.45
CA LYS A 286 3.29 -7.80 5.87
C LYS A 286 3.44 -7.32 7.33
N THR A 287 3.69 -8.24 8.26
CA THR A 287 3.93 -7.92 9.68
C THR A 287 5.18 -7.06 9.89
N THR A 288 6.24 -7.29 9.12
CA THR A 288 7.47 -6.47 9.17
C THR A 288 7.19 -5.04 8.75
N LEU A 289 6.38 -4.84 7.71
CA LEU A 289 5.93 -3.52 7.29
C LEU A 289 5.12 -2.81 8.40
N LEU A 290 4.18 -3.51 9.03
CA LEU A 290 3.38 -2.95 10.13
C LEU A 290 4.25 -2.58 11.34
N LYS A 291 5.24 -3.40 11.68
CA LYS A 291 6.19 -3.15 12.79
C LYS A 291 6.92 -1.81 12.62
N ASP A 292 7.45 -1.52 11.44
CA ASP A 292 8.18 -0.28 11.19
C ASP A 292 7.25 0.96 11.22
N ILE A 293 6.02 0.84 10.70
CA ILE A 293 5.01 1.90 10.82
C ILE A 293 4.66 2.16 12.29
N PHE A 294 4.43 1.12 13.09
CA PHE A 294 4.09 1.25 14.51
C PHE A 294 5.24 1.88 15.31
N ALA A 295 6.48 1.49 15.01
CA ALA A 295 7.67 2.07 15.62
C ALA A 295 7.79 3.57 15.32
N ASP A 296 7.58 3.98 14.07
CA ASP A 296 7.62 5.39 13.70
C ASP A 296 6.50 6.21 14.35
N LEU A 297 5.26 5.69 14.39
CA LEU A 297 4.16 6.36 15.12
C LEU A 297 4.48 6.57 16.60
N VAL A 298 5.13 5.60 17.25
CA VAL A 298 5.59 5.70 18.65
C VAL A 298 6.69 6.75 18.82
N VAL A 299 7.64 6.82 17.88
CA VAL A 299 8.69 7.87 17.85
C VAL A 299 8.07 9.25 17.64
N GLN A 300 7.12 9.38 16.72
CA GLN A 300 6.40 10.62 16.50
C GLN A 300 5.63 11.05 17.76
N GLN A 301 4.98 10.13 18.49
CA GLN A 301 4.34 10.46 19.77
C GLN A 301 5.35 10.99 20.80
N ALA A 302 6.54 10.39 20.90
CA ALA A 302 7.60 10.85 21.79
C ALA A 302 8.16 12.23 21.39
N LEU A 303 8.21 12.55 20.10
CA LEU A 303 8.57 13.88 19.59
C LEU A 303 7.57 14.94 20.05
N GLU A 304 6.27 14.69 19.83
CA GLU A 304 5.19 15.61 20.25
C GLU A 304 5.26 15.86 21.76
N ILE A 305 5.44 14.78 22.55
CA ILE A 305 5.60 14.87 24.02
C ILE A 305 6.81 15.75 24.37
N SER A 306 7.96 15.53 23.72
CA SER A 306 9.20 16.24 24.01
C SER A 306 9.10 17.74 23.71
N GLN A 307 8.23 18.13 22.77
CA GLN A 307 7.97 19.54 22.41
C GLN A 307 6.95 20.25 23.31
N LEU A 308 6.16 19.54 24.12
CA LEU A 308 5.20 20.16 25.04
C LEU A 308 5.89 21.08 26.07
N SER A 309 5.35 22.27 26.30
CA SER A 309 5.87 23.17 27.33
C SER A 309 5.68 22.62 28.75
N ASN A 310 4.56 21.93 28.99
CA ASN A 310 4.26 21.24 30.25
C ASN A 310 3.92 19.77 29.97
N LYS A 311 4.67 18.86 30.60
CA LYS A 311 4.48 17.41 30.42
C LYS A 311 3.32 16.85 31.25
N LYS A 312 2.84 17.60 32.25
CA LYS A 312 1.67 17.23 33.05
C LYS A 312 0.41 17.87 32.48
N ILE A 313 -0.46 17.04 31.90
CA ILE A 313 -1.74 17.47 31.34
C ILE A 313 -2.73 17.73 32.48
N GLN A 314 -3.17 18.99 32.59
CA GLN A 314 -4.17 19.39 33.57
C GLN A 314 -5.56 18.88 33.15
N GLY A 315 -6.32 18.39 34.14
CA GLY A 315 -7.68 17.93 33.92
C GLY A 315 -8.63 19.08 33.57
N SER A 316 -9.36 18.94 32.48
CA SER A 316 -10.40 19.90 32.04
C SER A 316 -11.80 19.30 32.10
N LEU A 317 -11.95 17.98 31.95
CA LEU A 317 -13.24 17.31 31.90
C LEU A 317 -13.65 16.74 33.26
N VAL A 318 -14.70 17.29 33.87
CA VAL A 318 -15.19 16.83 35.18
C VAL A 318 -15.90 15.49 35.04
N TYR A 319 -15.48 14.47 35.80
CA TYR A 319 -16.13 13.16 35.81
C TYR A 319 -16.72 12.77 37.18
N TRP A 320 -16.23 13.36 38.28
CA TRP A 320 -16.75 13.12 39.61
C TRP A 320 -16.44 14.26 40.59
N ARG A 321 -17.45 15.02 41.04
CA ARG A 321 -17.28 16.20 41.90
C ARG A 321 -16.19 17.15 41.33
N ASN A 322 -15.04 17.27 42.00
CA ASN A 322 -13.91 18.09 41.55
C ASN A 322 -12.84 17.29 40.78
N ALA A 323 -13.01 15.98 40.60
CA ALA A 323 -12.08 15.14 39.86
C ALA A 323 -12.26 15.34 38.35
N LYS A 324 -11.13 15.60 37.67
CA LYS A 324 -11.08 15.93 36.24
C LYS A 324 -10.16 14.98 35.47
N LEU A 325 -10.55 14.67 34.24
CA LEU A 325 -9.74 13.99 33.24
C LEU A 325 -9.09 15.02 32.31
N GLY A 326 -7.79 14.86 32.04
CA GLY A 326 -7.07 15.64 31.04
C GLY A 326 -7.36 15.16 29.62
N VAL A 327 -7.47 16.09 28.68
CA VAL A 327 -7.60 15.81 27.25
C VAL A 327 -6.20 15.52 26.69
N LEU A 328 -6.00 14.36 26.07
CA LEU A 328 -4.72 14.03 25.46
C LEU A 328 -4.53 14.90 24.20
N PRO A 329 -3.40 15.61 24.02
CA PRO A 329 -3.20 16.45 22.83
C PRO A 329 -3.45 15.66 21.54
N GLN A 330 -4.19 16.28 20.61
CA GLN A 330 -4.60 15.61 19.37
C GLN A 330 -3.40 15.10 18.55
N ALA A 331 -2.31 15.86 18.53
CA ALA A 331 -1.08 15.44 17.88
C ALA A 331 -0.51 14.13 18.44
N ILE A 332 -0.78 13.77 19.71
CA ILE A 332 -0.39 12.49 20.30
C ILE A 332 -1.47 11.42 20.06
N SER A 333 -2.74 11.74 20.29
CA SER A 333 -3.83 10.76 20.19
C SER A 333 -4.12 10.30 18.77
N ASP A 334 -3.88 11.14 17.75
CA ASP A 334 -4.04 10.78 16.33
C ASP A 334 -3.04 9.74 15.86
N LYS A 335 -2.00 9.45 16.66
CA LYS A 335 -0.97 8.43 16.40
C LYS A 335 -1.24 7.12 17.15
N ASN A 336 -2.35 7.01 17.89
CA ASN A 336 -2.79 5.76 18.53
C ASN A 336 -3.14 4.69 17.49
N ILE A 337 -2.89 3.42 17.84
CA ILE A 337 -2.89 2.29 16.91
C ILE A 337 -3.93 1.25 17.32
N ILE A 338 -4.81 0.91 16.38
CA ILE A 338 -5.74 -0.21 16.46
C ILE A 338 -5.48 -1.19 15.33
N VAL A 339 -5.45 -2.48 15.66
CA VAL A 339 -5.38 -3.57 14.69
C VAL A 339 -6.70 -4.34 14.68
N ALA A 340 -7.31 -4.52 13.51
CA ALA A 340 -8.54 -5.29 13.36
C ALA A 340 -8.38 -6.45 12.37
N SER A 341 -9.10 -7.55 12.60
CA SER A 341 -9.18 -8.66 11.65
C SER A 341 -10.49 -9.45 11.82
N SER A 342 -10.84 -10.29 10.85
CA SER A 342 -11.96 -11.23 10.94
C SER A 342 -11.60 -12.50 11.72
N ASN A 343 -10.32 -12.81 11.88
CA ASN A 343 -9.84 -14.05 12.47
C ASN A 343 -9.15 -13.81 13.82
N ASN A 344 -9.63 -14.46 14.89
CA ASN A 344 -9.00 -14.43 16.22
C ASN A 344 -7.52 -14.85 16.17
N GLY A 345 -7.17 -15.84 15.34
CA GLY A 345 -5.79 -16.28 15.16
C GLY A 345 -4.90 -15.20 14.54
N ALA A 346 -5.41 -14.42 13.58
CA ALA A 346 -4.65 -13.33 12.97
C ALA A 346 -4.40 -12.19 13.98
N VAL A 347 -5.43 -11.82 14.74
CA VAL A 347 -5.34 -10.86 15.86
C VAL A 347 -4.27 -11.30 16.87
N GLN A 348 -4.28 -12.58 17.24
CA GLN A 348 -3.30 -13.16 18.17
C GLN A 348 -1.89 -13.21 17.59
N ASN A 349 -1.74 -13.51 16.30
CA ASN A 349 -0.43 -13.56 15.65
C ASN A 349 0.28 -12.21 15.73
N ILE A 350 -0.40 -11.10 15.45
CA ILE A 350 0.22 -9.77 15.58
C ILE A 350 0.51 -9.46 17.05
N VAL A 351 -0.49 -9.53 17.92
CA VAL A 351 -0.35 -9.07 19.31
C VAL A 351 0.61 -9.89 20.14
N ASN A 352 0.68 -11.20 19.92
CA ASN A 352 1.60 -12.05 20.67
C ASN A 352 3.00 -12.07 20.06
N GLU A 353 3.21 -11.58 18.83
CA GLU A 353 4.53 -11.53 18.22
C GLU A 353 5.30 -10.25 18.56
N LEU A 354 4.62 -9.10 18.61
CA LEU A 354 5.27 -7.80 18.86
C LEU A 354 6.06 -7.72 20.19
N PRO A 355 5.56 -8.23 21.33
CA PRO A 355 6.25 -8.09 22.60
C PRO A 355 7.32 -9.17 22.85
N LYS A 356 7.51 -10.13 21.94
CA LYS A 356 8.42 -11.27 22.15
C LYS A 356 9.89 -10.89 22.00
N THR A 357 10.71 -11.26 22.99
CA THR A 357 12.16 -11.01 23.00
C THR A 357 12.88 -11.76 21.87
N GLU A 358 12.43 -12.97 21.51
CA GLU A 358 12.99 -13.76 20.39
C GLU A 358 12.92 -13.06 19.01
N LYS A 359 12.07 -12.03 18.86
CA LYS A 359 11.93 -11.26 17.62
C LYS A 359 12.80 -10.00 17.59
N ILE A 360 13.52 -9.73 18.68
CA ILE A 360 14.38 -8.57 18.83
C ILE A 360 15.83 -8.97 18.52
N TYR A 361 16.52 -8.10 17.78
CA TYR A 361 17.95 -8.27 17.54
C TYR A 361 18.74 -8.27 18.86
N GLU A 362 19.65 -9.22 19.03
CA GLU A 362 20.35 -9.48 20.30
C GLU A 362 20.96 -8.22 20.92
N ASN A 363 21.55 -7.33 20.11
CA ASN A 363 22.19 -6.11 20.59
C ASN A 363 21.20 -5.08 21.18
N PHE A 364 19.90 -5.17 20.88
CA PHE A 364 18.86 -4.28 21.42
C PHE A 364 18.15 -4.86 22.64
N GLN A 365 18.32 -6.15 22.93
CA GLN A 365 17.58 -6.82 24.02
C GLN A 365 17.90 -6.18 25.38
N ASN A 366 19.18 -5.92 25.68
CA ASN A 366 19.59 -5.26 26.91
C ASN A 366 19.03 -3.83 27.00
N GLN A 367 19.10 -3.04 25.92
CA GLN A 367 18.57 -1.68 25.89
C GLN A 367 17.04 -1.64 26.12
N LEU A 368 16.29 -2.62 25.58
CA LEU A 368 14.85 -2.75 25.81
C LEU A 368 14.52 -3.18 27.24
N VAL A 369 15.28 -4.12 27.81
CA VAL A 369 15.15 -4.52 29.20
C VAL A 369 15.40 -3.32 30.13
N GLU A 370 16.41 -2.51 29.84
CA GLU A 370 16.68 -1.25 30.56
C GLU A 370 15.58 -0.21 30.39
N ALA A 371 15.00 -0.08 29.17
CA ALA A 371 13.85 0.78 28.95
C ALA A 371 12.64 0.35 29.80
N ASN A 372 12.55 -0.95 30.13
CA ASN A 372 11.56 -1.58 30.99
C ASN A 372 10.16 -0.99 30.77
N TYR A 373 9.60 -1.15 29.57
CA TYR A 373 8.23 -0.73 29.29
C TYR A 373 7.24 -1.74 29.89
N PHE A 374 7.19 -1.79 31.23
CA PHE A 374 6.37 -2.67 32.05
C PHE A 374 6.61 -4.17 31.78
N LYS A 375 7.90 -4.57 31.74
CA LYS A 375 8.33 -5.95 31.41
C LYS A 375 7.68 -7.00 32.32
N GLU A 376 7.71 -6.80 33.63
CA GLU A 376 7.15 -7.76 34.59
C GLU A 376 5.63 -7.95 34.38
N ILE A 377 4.90 -6.85 34.15
CA ILE A 377 3.45 -6.89 33.90
C ILE A 377 3.16 -7.68 32.63
N SER A 378 3.94 -7.46 31.57
CA SER A 378 3.81 -8.19 30.29
C SER A 378 4.09 -9.70 30.39
N ASN A 379 4.76 -10.14 31.46
CA ASN A 379 5.05 -11.55 31.74
C ASN A 379 4.29 -12.07 32.97
N SER A 380 3.23 -11.38 33.40
CA SER A 380 2.45 -11.76 34.57
C SER A 380 1.01 -12.09 34.19
N LYS A 381 0.47 -13.15 34.78
CA LYS A 381 -0.96 -13.37 34.85
C LYS A 381 -1.52 -12.56 36.01
N LEU A 382 -2.44 -11.64 35.69
CA LEU A 382 -3.04 -10.72 36.66
C LEU A 382 -4.41 -11.22 37.11
N ILE A 383 -4.63 -11.25 38.44
CA ILE A 383 -5.91 -11.61 39.04
C ILE A 383 -6.32 -10.50 40.01
N GLY A 384 -7.49 -9.90 39.80
CA GLY A 384 -8.08 -8.95 40.75
C GLY A 384 -8.85 -9.70 41.85
N GLU A 385 -8.46 -9.53 43.10
CA GLU A 385 -9.15 -10.07 44.28
C GLU A 385 -9.74 -8.94 45.13
N GLY A 386 -10.94 -9.15 45.69
CA GLY A 386 -11.65 -8.15 46.49
C GLY A 386 -12.50 -7.14 45.68
N PHE A 387 -13.20 -6.25 46.39
CA PHE A 387 -14.08 -5.24 45.82
C PHE A 387 -13.85 -3.87 46.47
N GLY A 388 -14.10 -2.80 45.72
CA GLY A 388 -13.96 -1.42 46.23
C GLY A 388 -12.51 -1.07 46.59
N GLU A 389 -12.32 -0.44 47.74
CA GLU A 389 -10.99 -0.04 48.26
C GLU A 389 -10.12 -1.23 48.68
N ASN A 390 -10.71 -2.40 48.94
CA ASN A 390 -10.01 -3.63 49.31
C ASN A 390 -9.56 -4.47 48.10
N ARG A 391 -9.67 -3.93 46.87
CA ARG A 391 -9.29 -4.63 45.65
C ARG A 391 -7.77 -4.68 45.51
N ASN A 392 -7.19 -5.89 45.59
CA ASN A 392 -5.78 -6.12 45.36
C ASN A 392 -5.54 -6.85 44.02
N ILE A 393 -4.38 -6.62 43.40
CA ILE A 393 -3.97 -7.32 42.18
C ILE A 393 -2.92 -8.33 42.57
N LYS A 394 -3.28 -9.62 42.50
CA LYS A 394 -2.28 -10.69 42.54
C LYS A 394 -1.62 -10.82 41.18
N ARG A 395 -0.29 -11.00 41.22
CA ARG A 395 0.56 -11.21 40.06
C ARG A 395 1.15 -12.61 40.18
N GLU A 396 0.96 -13.42 39.15
CA GLU A 396 1.61 -14.72 38.99
C GLU A 396 2.57 -14.59 37.80
N LEU A 397 3.88 -14.61 38.06
CA LEU A 397 4.90 -14.47 37.02
C LEU A 397 4.90 -15.75 36.16
N LEU A 398 4.84 -15.55 34.84
CA LEU A 398 4.97 -16.60 33.83
C LEU A 398 6.41 -16.62 33.30
N ASN A 399 6.67 -17.41 32.26
CA ASN A 399 7.96 -17.39 31.56
C ASN A 399 8.26 -15.97 31.03
N GLU A 400 9.49 -15.50 31.20
CA GLU A 400 9.95 -14.19 30.69
C GLU A 400 10.19 -14.19 29.18
N GLU A 401 9.12 -14.32 28.40
CA GLU A 401 9.19 -14.35 26.94
C GLU A 401 9.05 -12.95 26.31
N ASN A 402 8.48 -11.99 27.03
CA ASN A 402 8.18 -10.65 26.53
C ASN A 402 9.16 -9.58 27.04
N TRP A 403 9.54 -8.64 26.18
CA TRP A 403 10.41 -7.51 26.52
C TRP A 403 9.65 -6.34 27.17
N GLY A 404 8.33 -6.25 26.99
CA GLY A 404 7.49 -5.17 27.51
C GLY A 404 6.05 -5.20 26.98
N ILE A 405 5.18 -4.37 27.54
CA ILE A 405 3.75 -4.32 27.19
C ILE A 405 3.49 -3.44 25.97
N PHE A 406 3.92 -3.90 24.79
CA PHE A 406 3.74 -3.14 23.55
C PHE A 406 2.34 -3.33 22.94
N SER A 407 1.73 -4.50 23.11
CA SER A 407 0.46 -4.84 22.51
C SER A 407 -0.42 -5.72 23.40
N ILE A 408 -1.75 -5.54 23.33
CA ILE A 408 -2.74 -6.34 24.06
C ILE A 408 -3.99 -6.59 23.19
N GLU A 409 -4.61 -7.76 23.36
CA GLU A 409 -5.93 -8.06 22.80
C GLU A 409 -7.05 -7.29 23.52
N GLY A 410 -7.86 -6.59 22.76
CA GLY A 410 -9.15 -6.03 23.16
C GLY A 410 -10.33 -6.86 22.65
N GLY A 411 -11.44 -6.19 22.36
CA GLY A 411 -12.64 -6.80 21.78
C GLY A 411 -13.59 -7.41 22.81
N ALA A 412 -13.62 -8.74 22.91
CA ALA A 412 -14.56 -9.45 23.78
C ALA A 412 -14.40 -9.01 25.25
N SER A 413 -15.48 -9.08 26.05
CA SER A 413 -15.49 -8.57 27.42
C SER A 413 -14.38 -9.14 28.30
N ILE A 414 -13.99 -10.40 28.08
CA ILE A 414 -12.87 -11.05 28.79
C ILE A 414 -11.54 -10.34 28.47
N ASN A 415 -11.29 -10.03 27.21
CA ASN A 415 -10.08 -9.36 26.76
C ASN A 415 -10.05 -7.89 27.20
N ILE A 416 -11.19 -7.18 27.16
CA ILE A 416 -11.29 -5.83 27.72
C ILE A 416 -11.00 -5.82 29.22
N ASN A 417 -11.51 -6.81 29.97
CA ASN A 417 -11.19 -6.94 31.39
C ASN A 417 -9.68 -7.16 31.61
N LYS A 418 -9.02 -7.97 30.77
CA LYS A 418 -7.56 -8.15 30.82
C LYS A 418 -6.82 -6.84 30.52
N LEU A 419 -7.22 -6.09 29.50
CA LEU A 419 -6.66 -4.77 29.19
C LEU A 419 -6.78 -3.83 30.40
N ILE A 420 -7.97 -3.72 30.99
CA ILE A 420 -8.23 -2.86 32.15
C ILE A 420 -7.43 -3.29 33.38
N LEU A 421 -7.27 -4.60 33.61
CA LEU A 421 -6.41 -5.12 34.68
C LEU A 421 -4.93 -4.78 34.46
N ASN A 422 -4.43 -4.87 33.22
CA ASN A 422 -3.06 -4.47 32.89
C ASN A 422 -2.85 -2.97 33.13
N ILE A 423 -3.80 -2.12 32.72
CA ILE A 423 -3.75 -0.68 32.97
C ILE A 423 -3.76 -0.38 34.48
N GLU A 424 -4.55 -1.11 35.27
CA GLU A 424 -4.57 -1.00 36.74
C GLU A 424 -3.22 -1.40 37.36
N ALA A 425 -2.57 -2.44 36.83
CA ALA A 425 -1.24 -2.85 37.28
C ALA A 425 -0.16 -1.83 36.90
N ILE A 426 -0.25 -1.23 35.70
CA ILE A 426 0.64 -0.15 35.23
C ILE A 426 0.50 1.09 36.10
N GLU A 427 -0.74 1.48 36.42
CA GLU A 427 -1.03 2.59 37.34
C GLU A 427 -0.29 2.40 38.67
N LYS A 428 -0.42 1.22 39.28
CA LYS A 428 0.28 0.89 40.53
C LYS A 428 1.80 0.86 40.38
N ASP A 429 2.32 0.27 39.31
CA ASP A 429 3.77 0.24 39.05
C ASP A 429 4.37 1.64 38.91
N LEU A 430 3.66 2.54 38.24
CA LEU A 430 4.06 3.95 38.14
C LEU A 430 3.95 4.70 39.48
N GLU A 431 3.04 4.30 40.37
CA GLU A 431 2.89 4.93 41.70
C GLU A 431 3.92 4.42 42.71
N GLU A 432 4.23 3.12 42.69
CA GLU A 432 4.98 2.44 43.75
C GLU A 432 6.45 2.15 43.37
N ASN A 433 6.72 1.82 42.10
CA ASN A 433 8.02 1.27 41.68
C ASN A 433 8.83 2.19 40.74
N TYR A 434 8.17 3.07 39.99
CA TYR A 434 8.86 3.90 39.00
C TYR A 434 9.47 5.17 39.60
N GLN A 435 10.77 5.35 39.37
CA GLN A 435 11.49 6.58 39.72
C GLN A 435 11.48 7.56 38.53
N SER A 436 11.04 8.79 38.79
CA SER A 436 11.00 9.85 37.77
C SER A 436 12.38 10.13 37.19
N ASN A 437 12.49 10.15 35.87
CA ASN A 437 13.68 10.55 35.14
C ASN A 437 13.34 11.51 33.99
N PRO A 438 13.27 12.84 34.23
CA PRO A 438 12.97 13.82 33.19
C PRO A 438 14.05 13.94 32.09
N ASP A 439 15.28 13.47 32.33
CA ASP A 439 16.38 13.58 31.35
C ASP A 439 16.13 12.79 30.07
N VAL A 440 15.22 11.80 30.11
CA VAL A 440 14.80 11.02 28.94
C VAL A 440 14.27 11.90 27.80
N TYR A 441 13.63 13.04 28.10
CA TYR A 441 13.13 13.96 27.07
C TYR A 441 14.26 14.64 26.31
N ARG A 442 15.30 15.07 27.04
CA ARG A 442 16.47 15.72 26.46
C ARG A 442 17.30 14.72 25.65
N GLU A 443 17.48 13.52 26.18
CA GLU A 443 18.21 12.46 25.50
C GLU A 443 17.51 12.00 24.22
N PHE A 444 16.20 11.80 24.26
CA PHE A 444 15.41 11.52 23.06
C PHE A 444 15.54 12.64 22.03
N SER A 445 15.42 13.91 22.45
CA SER A 445 15.53 15.06 21.54
C SER A 445 16.91 15.14 20.87
N ARG A 446 17.99 14.80 21.61
CA ARG A 446 19.35 14.72 21.09
C ARG A 446 19.45 13.64 20.01
N LEU A 447 19.05 12.40 20.32
CA LEU A 447 19.07 11.26 19.38
C LEU A 447 18.21 11.54 18.13
N TYR A 448 17.03 12.14 18.32
CA TYR A 448 16.13 12.51 17.23
C TYR A 448 16.81 13.51 16.28
N ASN A 449 17.42 14.58 16.83
CA ASN A 449 18.09 15.59 16.02
C ASN A 449 19.32 15.05 15.29
N GLU A 450 20.12 14.20 15.95
CA GLU A 450 21.26 13.54 15.32
C GLU A 450 20.84 12.69 14.11
N LEU A 451 19.81 11.85 14.29
CA LEU A 451 19.29 11.01 13.22
C LEU A 451 18.67 11.85 12.08
N LYS A 452 17.89 12.89 12.43
CA LYS A 452 17.30 13.81 11.46
C LYS A 452 18.36 14.51 10.63
N ILE A 453 19.44 15.00 11.24
CA ILE A 453 20.56 15.62 10.52
C ILE A 453 21.20 14.64 9.53
N GLN A 454 21.35 13.37 9.90
CA GLN A 454 21.85 12.35 8.96
C GLN A 454 20.89 12.15 7.78
N ARG A 455 19.58 12.07 8.03
CA ARG A 455 18.57 11.97 6.97
C ARG A 455 18.58 13.18 6.04
N ASP A 456 18.67 14.39 6.60
CA ASP A 456 18.65 15.64 5.84
C ASP A 456 19.93 15.79 4.97
N LYS A 457 21.09 15.32 5.43
CA LYS A 457 22.31 15.23 4.60
C LYS A 457 22.14 14.32 3.40
N VAL A 458 21.49 13.17 3.59
CA VAL A 458 21.22 12.22 2.48
C VAL A 458 20.17 12.79 1.53
N GLN A 459 19.20 13.58 2.03
CA GLN A 459 18.26 14.34 1.19
C GLN A 459 18.99 15.37 0.32
N GLU A 460 19.87 16.17 0.90
CA GLU A 460 20.68 17.15 0.14
C GLU A 460 21.52 16.47 -0.94
N TYR A 461 22.11 15.30 -0.63
CA TYR A 461 22.80 14.48 -1.61
C TYR A 461 21.85 14.03 -2.74
N SER A 462 20.67 13.50 -2.40
CA SER A 462 19.67 13.05 -3.37
C SER A 462 19.25 14.16 -4.35
N GLU A 463 19.06 15.39 -3.85
CA GLU A 463 18.75 16.57 -4.67
C GLU A 463 19.89 16.93 -5.64
N LYS A 464 21.15 16.85 -5.18
CA LYS A 464 22.34 17.04 -6.04
C LYS A 464 22.41 15.99 -7.14
N ILE A 465 22.12 14.73 -6.84
CA ILE A 465 22.11 13.65 -7.84
C ILE A 465 20.97 13.81 -8.85
N TYR A 466 19.78 14.22 -8.39
CA TYR A 466 18.68 14.54 -9.29
C TYR A 466 19.04 15.69 -10.23
N TYR A 467 19.68 16.75 -9.71
CA TYR A 467 20.17 17.86 -10.51
C TYR A 467 21.27 17.43 -11.50
N LEU A 468 22.21 16.55 -11.09
CA LEU A 468 23.21 15.95 -11.97
C LEU A 468 22.57 15.23 -13.16
N ARG A 469 21.49 14.44 -12.94
CA ARG A 469 20.76 13.76 -14.03
C ARG A 469 20.19 14.78 -15.02
N LYS A 470 19.59 15.87 -14.53
CA LYS A 470 19.09 16.97 -15.38
C LYS A 470 20.21 17.66 -16.16
N LEU A 471 21.36 17.93 -15.53
CA LEU A 471 22.51 18.54 -16.19
C LEU A 471 23.06 17.65 -17.31
N LYS A 472 23.18 16.34 -17.10
CA LYS A 472 23.62 15.39 -18.14
C LYS A 472 22.66 15.35 -19.33
N ALA A 473 21.35 15.36 -19.07
CA ALA A 473 20.34 15.42 -20.13
C ALA A 473 20.46 16.73 -20.94
N LYS A 474 20.57 17.87 -20.24
CA LYS A 474 20.76 19.19 -20.84
C LYS A 474 22.06 19.30 -21.64
N GLN A 475 23.17 18.76 -21.13
CA GLN A 475 24.46 18.74 -21.82
C GLN A 475 24.35 17.97 -23.13
N LYS A 476 23.71 16.79 -23.13
CA LYS A 476 23.51 15.99 -24.34
C LYS A 476 22.70 16.74 -25.40
N GLU A 477 21.65 17.45 -24.98
CA GLU A 477 20.86 18.30 -25.87
C GLU A 477 21.69 19.46 -26.44
N GLN A 478 22.39 20.21 -25.59
CA GLN A 478 23.22 21.34 -26.01
C GLN A 478 24.39 20.94 -26.92
N ILE A 479 25.03 19.79 -26.69
CA ILE A 479 26.05 19.24 -27.59
C ILE A 479 25.43 18.97 -28.96
N SER A 480 24.26 18.32 -29.01
CA SER A 480 23.59 18.03 -30.28
C SER A 480 23.18 19.29 -31.05
N GLU A 481 22.70 20.32 -30.34
CA GLU A 481 22.38 21.62 -30.93
C GLU A 481 23.63 22.34 -31.44
N PHE A 482 24.70 22.36 -30.64
CA PHE A 482 25.98 22.98 -30.98
C PHE A 482 26.59 22.35 -32.23
N GLU A 483 26.64 21.01 -32.32
CA GLU A 483 27.17 20.30 -33.50
C GLU A 483 26.40 20.65 -34.78
N LYS A 484 25.07 20.77 -34.69
CA LYS A 484 24.22 21.18 -35.83
C LYS A 484 24.47 22.63 -36.24
N GLU A 485 24.52 23.54 -35.27
CA GLU A 485 24.71 24.97 -35.53
C GLU A 485 26.12 25.27 -36.04
N GLU A 486 27.15 24.64 -35.47
CA GLU A 486 28.55 24.75 -35.90
C GLU A 486 28.70 24.28 -37.35
N LYS A 487 28.16 23.10 -37.67
CA LYS A 487 28.22 22.56 -39.03
C LYS A 487 27.57 23.51 -40.04
N LYS A 488 26.43 24.10 -39.70
CA LYS A 488 25.75 25.09 -40.56
C LYS A 488 26.60 26.34 -40.77
N LYS A 489 27.02 27.01 -39.69
CA LYS A 489 27.82 28.25 -39.77
C LYS A 489 29.17 28.04 -40.45
N ARG A 490 29.83 26.90 -40.20
CA ARG A 490 31.09 26.52 -40.85
C ARG A 490 30.90 26.31 -42.35
N THR A 491 29.80 25.69 -42.76
CA THR A 491 29.47 25.51 -44.18
C THR A 491 29.24 26.87 -44.85
N ASP A 492 28.47 27.76 -44.22
CA ASP A 492 28.22 29.11 -44.72
C ASP A 492 29.52 29.92 -44.88
N LEU A 493 30.44 29.81 -43.91
CA LEU A 493 31.77 30.43 -43.99
C LEU A 493 32.62 29.91 -45.13
N ILE A 494 32.63 28.60 -45.37
CA ILE A 494 33.37 27.99 -46.49
C ILE A 494 32.81 28.46 -47.83
N ILE A 495 31.48 28.58 -47.95
CA ILE A 495 30.83 29.11 -49.16
C ILE A 495 31.28 30.54 -49.39
N GLN A 496 31.21 31.39 -48.37
CA GLN A 496 31.61 32.80 -48.46
C GLN A 496 33.11 32.99 -48.71
N GLU A 497 33.97 32.12 -48.15
CA GLU A 497 35.39 32.13 -48.45
C GLU A 497 35.64 31.88 -49.94
N LYS A 498 34.94 30.89 -50.52
CA LYS A 498 35.05 30.59 -51.95
C LYS A 498 34.56 31.75 -52.80
N GLU A 499 33.43 32.37 -52.45
CA GLU A 499 32.88 33.53 -53.15
C GLU A 499 33.84 34.73 -53.09
N ALA A 500 34.33 35.08 -51.90
CA ALA A 500 35.28 36.17 -51.71
C ALA A 500 36.60 35.93 -52.47
N LYS A 501 37.13 34.70 -52.44
CA LYS A 501 38.33 34.34 -53.22
C LYS A 501 38.08 34.50 -54.72
N ALA A 502 36.97 33.99 -55.23
CA ALA A 502 36.63 34.10 -56.65
C ALA A 502 36.46 35.57 -57.09
N GLU A 503 35.82 36.40 -56.28
CA GLU A 503 35.63 37.83 -56.56
C GLU A 503 36.97 38.59 -56.53
N ILE A 504 37.83 38.32 -55.55
CA ILE A 504 39.18 38.90 -55.48
C ILE A 504 40.03 38.46 -56.69
N GLU A 505 39.97 37.20 -57.09
CA GLU A 505 40.68 36.68 -58.28
C GLU A 505 40.25 37.44 -59.55
N SER A 506 38.93 37.63 -59.72
CA SER A 506 38.36 38.41 -60.82
C SER A 506 38.82 39.87 -60.82
N LEU A 507 38.81 40.51 -59.65
CA LEU A 507 39.28 41.89 -59.49
C LEU A 507 40.79 42.03 -59.75
N LYS A 508 41.61 41.07 -59.32
CA LYS A 508 43.04 41.01 -59.63
C LYS A 508 43.29 40.88 -61.13
N GLN A 509 42.54 40.02 -61.81
CA GLN A 509 42.65 39.89 -63.27
C GLN A 509 42.27 41.20 -63.98
N LYS A 510 41.23 41.89 -63.51
CA LYS A 510 40.85 43.21 -64.02
C LYS A 510 41.95 44.25 -63.76
N SER A 511 42.56 44.24 -62.57
CA SER A 511 43.69 45.11 -62.22
C SER A 511 44.87 44.89 -63.17
N ILE A 512 45.26 43.65 -63.45
CA ILE A 512 46.35 43.32 -64.40
C ILE A 512 46.07 43.91 -65.79
N ASN A 513 44.84 43.81 -66.28
CA ASN A 513 44.45 44.37 -67.58
C ASN A 513 44.49 45.91 -67.62
N ILE A 514 44.11 46.56 -66.51
CA ILE A 514 44.18 48.03 -66.42
C ILE A 514 45.65 48.47 -66.26
N GLN A 515 46.46 47.73 -65.51
CA GLN A 515 47.89 47.98 -65.33
C GLN A 515 48.65 47.92 -66.67
N SER A 516 48.34 46.95 -67.53
CA SER A 516 48.92 46.87 -68.87
C SER A 516 48.47 48.03 -69.76
N SER A 517 47.19 48.43 -69.66
CA SER A 517 46.65 49.60 -70.37
C SER A 517 47.30 50.90 -69.90
N LEU A 518 47.52 51.07 -68.60
CA LEU A 518 48.24 52.21 -68.01
C LEU A 518 49.70 52.24 -68.44
N SER A 519 50.37 51.08 -68.49
CA SER A 519 51.75 50.98 -68.98
C SER A 519 51.85 51.42 -70.45
N ASN A 520 50.91 50.97 -71.29
CA ASN A 520 50.87 51.37 -72.70
C ASN A 520 50.62 52.88 -72.85
N ALA A 521 49.64 53.42 -72.12
CA ALA A 521 49.34 54.85 -72.13
C ALA A 521 50.51 55.71 -71.59
N SER A 522 51.26 55.21 -70.61
CA SER A 522 52.44 55.90 -70.07
C SER A 522 53.59 55.94 -71.08
N ILE A 523 53.83 54.84 -71.81
CA ILE A 523 54.80 54.80 -72.91
C ILE A 523 54.39 55.77 -74.02
N GLU A 524 53.11 55.81 -74.38
CA GLU A 524 52.57 56.75 -75.37
C GLU A 524 52.72 58.21 -74.90
N LEU A 525 52.49 58.48 -73.62
CA LEU A 525 52.66 59.80 -73.01
C LEU A 525 54.13 60.26 -73.02
N GLU A 526 55.07 59.35 -72.79
CA GLU A 526 56.51 59.62 -72.86
C GLU A 526 56.94 59.94 -74.30
N ASN A 527 56.48 59.14 -75.27
CA ASN A 527 56.72 59.39 -76.69
C ASN A 527 56.16 60.75 -77.13
N LEU A 528 54.89 61.03 -76.81
CA LEU A 528 54.25 62.32 -77.11
C LEU A 528 54.94 63.49 -76.40
N THR A 529 55.51 63.29 -75.22
CA THR A 529 56.28 64.32 -74.50
C THR A 529 57.59 64.64 -75.22
N ASN A 530 58.28 63.62 -75.72
CA ASN A 530 59.50 63.78 -76.51
C ASN A 530 59.20 64.46 -77.86
N GLU A 531 58.15 64.04 -78.56
CA GLU A 531 57.69 64.64 -79.82
C GLU A 531 57.25 66.09 -79.63
N GLN A 532 56.50 66.39 -78.56
CA GLN A 532 56.10 67.75 -78.23
C GLN A 532 57.33 68.64 -77.95
N ALA A 533 58.31 68.16 -77.17
CA ALA A 533 59.54 68.90 -76.91
C ALA A 533 60.37 69.16 -78.19
N GLN A 534 60.24 68.29 -79.20
CA GLN A 534 60.87 68.48 -80.50
C GLN A 534 60.07 69.43 -81.40
N ALA A 535 58.74 69.35 -81.40
CA ALA A 535 57.85 70.27 -82.09
C ALA A 535 57.92 71.69 -81.50
N GLU A 536 58.10 71.82 -80.18
CA GLU A 536 58.28 73.09 -79.47
C GLU A 536 59.65 73.71 -79.80
N ARG A 537 60.71 72.90 -79.85
CA ARG A 537 62.01 73.32 -80.40
C ARG A 537 61.88 73.79 -81.85
N ASN A 538 61.17 73.06 -82.70
CA ASN A 538 60.94 73.44 -84.10
C ASN A 538 60.13 74.74 -84.21
N PHE A 539 59.04 74.87 -83.44
CA PHE A 539 58.24 76.09 -83.36
C PHE A 539 59.09 77.29 -82.92
N ASN A 540 59.94 77.12 -81.90
CA ASN A 540 60.87 78.16 -81.44
C ASN A 540 61.90 78.53 -82.52
N VAL A 541 62.44 77.55 -83.26
CA VAL A 541 63.37 77.80 -84.38
C VAL A 541 62.68 78.58 -85.50
N VAL A 542 61.49 78.16 -85.95
CA VAL A 542 60.72 78.88 -86.97
C VAL A 542 60.36 80.29 -86.47
N THR A 543 59.99 80.45 -85.20
CA THR A 543 59.72 81.77 -84.59
C THR A 543 60.96 82.67 -84.60
N SER A 544 62.14 82.10 -84.36
CA SER A 544 63.44 82.81 -84.33
C SER A 544 63.92 83.27 -85.71
N GLN A 545 63.47 82.63 -86.80
CA GLN A 545 63.78 83.01 -88.18
C GLN A 545 62.95 84.19 -88.70
N LYS A 546 62.36 84.98 -87.79
CA LYS A 546 61.55 86.16 -88.11
C LYS A 546 62.36 87.14 -89.00
N PRO A 547 61.94 87.40 -90.25
CA PRO A 547 62.64 88.33 -91.12
C PRO A 547 62.69 89.73 -90.50
N SER A 548 63.86 90.37 -90.50
CA SER A 548 64.01 91.76 -90.07
C SER A 548 63.18 92.66 -90.99
N PHE A 549 62.47 93.64 -90.42
CA PHE A 549 61.63 94.59 -91.16
C PHE A 549 60.48 93.95 -91.98
N LEU A 550 59.70 93.03 -91.37
CA LEU A 550 58.55 92.28 -91.94
C LEU A 550 57.63 93.05 -92.92
N TRP A 551 57.38 94.35 -92.68
CA TRP A 551 56.49 95.13 -93.54
C TRP A 551 57.14 95.50 -94.89
N PHE A 552 58.45 95.72 -94.94
CA PHE A 552 59.20 96.04 -96.17
C PHE A 552 59.38 94.80 -97.07
N GLN A 553 59.62 93.60 -96.50
CA GLN A 553 59.71 92.35 -97.29
C GLN A 553 58.37 91.88 -97.87
N LYS A 554 57.24 92.32 -97.30
CA LYS A 554 55.88 92.02 -97.81
C LYS A 554 55.60 92.69 -99.17
N ILE A 555 56.35 93.73 -99.54
CA ILE A 555 56.20 94.53 -100.77
C ILE A 555 57.13 94.02 -101.89
N PHE A 556 58.36 93.61 -101.56
CA PHE A 556 59.39 93.22 -102.55
C PHE A 556 59.63 91.71 -102.66
N ASN A 557 59.20 90.89 -101.69
CA ASN A 557 59.46 89.44 -101.67
C ASN A 557 58.33 88.64 -100.97
N LYS A 558 57.11 88.80 -101.51
CA LYS A 558 55.85 88.28 -100.94
C LYS A 558 55.87 86.76 -100.66
N SER A 559 56.50 85.96 -101.53
CA SER A 559 56.57 84.50 -101.37
C SER A 559 57.31 84.06 -100.11
N LYS A 560 58.37 84.78 -99.71
CA LYS A 560 59.20 84.44 -98.54
C LYS A 560 58.49 84.70 -97.20
N VAL A 561 57.63 85.72 -97.15
CA VAL A 561 56.84 86.06 -95.95
C VAL A 561 55.61 85.13 -95.82
N GLU A 562 54.97 84.77 -96.93
CA GLU A 562 53.89 83.76 -96.92
C GLU A 562 54.40 82.39 -96.49
N GLN A 563 55.57 81.95 -96.99
CA GLN A 563 56.21 80.70 -96.56
C GLN A 563 56.47 80.67 -95.04
N TYR A 564 57.01 81.76 -94.47
CA TYR A 564 57.25 81.86 -93.02
C TYR A 564 55.97 81.74 -92.18
N PHE A 565 54.88 82.42 -92.56
CA PHE A 565 53.61 82.29 -91.84
C PHE A 565 52.94 80.92 -92.06
N MET A 566 53.13 80.29 -93.22
CA MET A 566 52.68 78.92 -93.45
C MET A 566 53.47 77.93 -92.58
N ASP A 567 54.78 78.06 -92.47
CA ASP A 567 55.64 77.23 -91.64
C ASP A 567 55.36 77.44 -90.14
N LEU A 568 55.15 78.69 -89.71
CA LEU A 568 54.79 79.03 -88.33
C LEU A 568 53.41 78.50 -87.94
N ASN A 569 52.40 78.65 -88.82
CA ASN A 569 51.06 78.11 -88.58
C ASN A 569 51.04 76.58 -88.62
N SER A 570 51.83 75.96 -89.50
CA SER A 570 52.01 74.50 -89.56
C SER A 570 52.64 73.98 -88.27
N ALA A 571 53.73 74.61 -87.81
CA ALA A 571 54.40 74.27 -86.56
C ALA A 571 53.50 74.49 -85.33
N ASN A 572 52.73 75.59 -85.27
CA ASN A 572 51.78 75.86 -84.20
C ASN A 572 50.60 74.88 -84.19
N LYS A 573 50.07 74.53 -85.37
CA LYS A 573 48.98 73.54 -85.49
C LYS A 573 49.45 72.15 -85.08
N HIS A 574 50.67 71.78 -85.44
CA HIS A 574 51.30 70.52 -85.02
C HIS A 574 51.55 70.49 -83.50
N LEU A 575 52.09 71.57 -82.93
CA LEU A 575 52.30 71.70 -81.49
C LEU A 575 50.98 71.60 -80.71
N ASN A 576 49.95 72.35 -81.10
CA ASN A 576 48.63 72.30 -80.45
C ASN A 576 47.96 70.92 -80.59
N HIS A 577 48.14 70.23 -81.73
CA HIS A 577 47.63 68.88 -81.93
C HIS A 577 48.29 67.88 -80.96
N LEU A 578 49.63 67.94 -80.83
CA LEU A 578 50.37 67.12 -79.87
C LEU A 578 50.01 67.46 -78.41
N THR A 579 49.80 68.74 -78.08
CA THR A 579 49.33 69.14 -76.74
C THR A 579 47.94 68.59 -76.41
N GLN A 580 47.02 68.59 -77.38
CA GLN A 580 45.68 68.03 -77.20
C GLN A 580 45.70 66.50 -77.06
N GLN A 581 46.51 65.81 -77.88
CA GLN A 581 46.70 64.36 -77.76
C GLN A 581 47.33 63.98 -76.42
N LYS A 582 48.38 64.68 -76.00
CA LYS A 582 49.03 64.49 -74.70
C LYS A 582 48.06 64.71 -73.54
N SER A 583 47.23 65.75 -73.59
CA SER A 583 46.20 65.99 -72.56
C SER A 583 45.18 64.85 -72.47
N LYS A 584 44.83 64.22 -73.60
CA LYS A 584 43.91 63.08 -73.63
C LYS A 584 44.54 61.84 -73.00
N VAL A 585 45.76 61.49 -73.41
CA VAL A 585 46.51 60.35 -72.86
C VAL A 585 46.81 60.55 -71.37
N LEU A 586 47.09 61.78 -70.94
CA LEU A 586 47.25 62.11 -69.52
C LEU A 586 45.96 61.89 -68.72
N ASN A 587 44.81 62.28 -69.28
CA ASN A 587 43.50 61.99 -68.68
C ASN A 587 43.22 60.48 -68.63
N ASP A 588 43.61 59.72 -69.65
CA ASP A 588 43.48 58.26 -69.66
C ASP A 588 44.38 57.60 -68.60
N CYS A 589 45.64 58.06 -68.45
CA CYS A 589 46.53 57.62 -67.38
C CYS A 589 45.94 57.89 -65.99
N THR A 590 45.45 59.11 -65.75
CA THR A 590 44.82 59.46 -64.46
C THR A 590 43.51 58.70 -64.21
N HIS A 591 42.76 58.36 -65.26
CA HIS A 591 41.57 57.53 -65.16
C HIS A 591 41.92 56.09 -64.75
N PHE A 592 42.89 55.46 -65.42
CA PHE A 592 43.33 54.11 -65.09
C PHE A 592 43.94 54.03 -63.68
N ASP A 593 44.70 55.03 -63.25
CA ASP A 593 45.26 55.09 -61.89
C ASP A 593 44.15 55.19 -60.83
N ASN A 594 43.10 55.97 -61.09
CA ASN A 594 41.91 56.02 -60.23
C ASN A 594 41.13 54.70 -60.22
N GLU A 595 40.97 54.01 -61.36
CA GLU A 595 40.32 52.70 -61.40
C GLU A 595 41.11 51.64 -60.63
N LEU A 596 42.45 51.63 -60.74
CA LEU A 596 43.31 50.72 -59.98
C LEU A 596 43.15 50.96 -58.47
N LYS A 597 43.06 52.22 -58.05
CA LYS A 597 42.81 52.59 -56.65
C LYS A 597 41.45 52.09 -56.15
N ILE A 598 40.38 52.26 -56.94
CA ILE A 598 39.05 51.74 -56.61
C ILE A 598 39.06 50.20 -56.51
N ILE A 599 39.78 49.51 -57.39
CA ILE A 599 39.88 48.04 -57.33
C ILE A 599 40.65 47.60 -56.08
N ALA A 600 41.74 48.29 -55.73
CA ALA A 600 42.49 48.03 -54.50
C ALA A 600 41.61 48.18 -53.25
N ASP A 601 40.85 49.29 -53.15
CA ASP A 601 39.93 49.55 -52.05
C ASP A 601 38.83 48.46 -51.95
N LYS A 602 38.32 47.98 -53.09
CA LYS A 602 37.32 46.89 -53.12
C LYS A 602 37.89 45.56 -52.64
N ILE A 603 39.10 45.19 -53.06
CA ILE A 603 39.76 43.97 -52.61
C ILE A 603 39.98 44.04 -51.09
N GLU A 604 40.48 45.17 -50.58
CA GLU A 604 40.68 45.38 -49.15
C GLU A 604 39.35 45.29 -48.38
N HIS A 605 38.27 45.86 -48.93
CA HIS A 605 36.94 45.78 -48.33
C HIS A 605 36.41 44.34 -48.23
N ILE A 606 36.52 43.54 -49.30
CA ILE A 606 36.07 42.14 -49.31
C ILE A 606 36.90 41.31 -48.32
N GLN A 607 38.22 41.50 -48.30
CA GLN A 607 39.12 40.83 -47.35
C GLN A 607 38.74 41.15 -45.90
N LYS A 608 38.47 42.44 -45.62
CA LYS A 608 38.04 42.89 -44.30
C LYS A 608 36.68 42.30 -43.90
N GLN A 609 35.69 42.31 -44.79
CA GLN A 609 34.38 41.70 -44.52
C GLN A 609 34.51 40.20 -44.19
N TYR A 610 35.34 39.46 -44.92
CA TYR A 610 35.58 38.05 -44.64
C TYR A 610 36.30 37.85 -43.29
N GLN A 611 37.31 38.66 -42.98
CA GLN A 611 38.00 38.62 -41.67
C GLN A 611 37.05 38.93 -40.51
N ASP A 612 36.20 39.94 -40.65
CA ASP A 612 35.20 40.31 -39.64
C ASP A 612 34.23 39.15 -39.37
N ARG A 613 33.73 38.50 -40.43
CA ARG A 613 32.84 37.33 -40.30
C ARG A 613 33.53 36.13 -39.66
N MET A 614 34.79 35.87 -40.04
CA MET A 614 35.61 34.82 -39.42
C MET A 614 35.81 35.11 -37.93
N SER A 615 36.07 36.36 -37.57
CA SER A 615 36.21 36.79 -36.17
C SER A 615 34.93 36.57 -35.37
N VAL A 616 33.77 36.98 -35.92
CA VAL A 616 32.45 36.75 -35.31
C VAL A 616 32.18 35.26 -35.08
N PHE A 617 32.51 34.41 -36.05
CA PHE A 617 32.34 32.96 -35.89
C PHE A 617 33.28 32.38 -34.83
N ASN A 618 34.56 32.77 -34.82
CA ASN A 618 35.51 32.31 -33.81
C ASN A 618 35.10 32.77 -32.39
N GLN A 619 34.57 33.99 -32.28
CA GLN A 619 34.02 34.49 -31.02
C GLN A 619 32.81 33.67 -30.56
N TRP A 620 31.86 33.41 -31.46
CA TRP A 620 30.71 32.54 -31.18
C TRP A 620 31.15 31.12 -30.76
N LEU A 621 32.11 30.52 -31.48
CA LEU A 621 32.66 29.20 -31.19
C LEU A 621 33.29 29.16 -29.80
N THR A 622 34.07 30.19 -29.46
CA THR A 622 34.73 30.32 -28.15
C THR A 622 33.69 30.47 -27.03
N THR A 623 32.65 31.29 -27.23
CA THR A 623 31.57 31.46 -26.25
C THR A 623 30.83 30.15 -26.00
N ARG A 624 30.41 29.44 -27.06
CA ARG A 624 29.70 28.16 -26.92
C ARG A 624 30.55 27.07 -26.26
N ASN A 625 31.82 26.95 -26.65
CA ASN A 625 32.73 26.00 -26.00
C ASN A 625 32.93 26.32 -24.50
N ASN A 626 32.99 27.60 -24.12
CA ASN A 626 33.06 27.99 -22.71
C ASN A 626 31.76 27.67 -21.94
N GLU A 627 30.59 27.78 -22.56
CA GLU A 627 29.32 27.36 -21.96
C GLU A 627 29.27 25.85 -21.71
N LEU A 628 29.67 25.04 -22.71
CA LEU A 628 29.76 23.59 -22.59
C LEU A 628 30.78 23.17 -21.52
N ARG A 629 31.96 23.82 -21.49
CA ARG A 629 32.99 23.56 -20.47
C ARG A 629 32.52 23.88 -19.05
N LYS A 630 31.78 24.97 -18.84
CA LYS A 630 31.19 25.27 -17.53
C LYS A 630 30.23 24.18 -17.06
N LEU A 631 29.41 23.66 -17.97
CA LEU A 631 28.51 22.54 -17.68
C LEU A 631 29.28 21.25 -17.37
N GLU A 632 30.37 20.98 -18.10
CA GLU A 632 31.28 19.86 -17.82
C GLU A 632 31.91 19.97 -16.44
N GLU A 633 32.49 21.12 -16.10
CA GLU A 633 33.10 21.39 -14.79
C GLU A 633 32.07 21.20 -13.64
N GLU A 634 30.83 21.65 -13.84
CA GLU A 634 29.73 21.45 -12.87
C GLU A 634 29.36 19.97 -12.73
N ILE A 635 29.23 19.24 -13.84
CA ILE A 635 28.95 17.79 -13.85
C ILE A 635 30.07 17.01 -13.15
N GLU A 636 31.33 17.28 -13.49
CA GLU A 636 32.50 16.63 -12.87
C GLU A 636 32.54 16.85 -11.35
N SER A 637 32.20 18.07 -10.89
CA SER A 637 32.15 18.38 -9.46
C SER A 637 31.12 17.52 -8.72
N LEU A 638 29.94 17.30 -9.31
CA LEU A 638 28.87 16.49 -8.74
C LEU A 638 29.16 14.99 -8.85
N GLU A 639 29.80 14.54 -9.93
CA GLU A 639 30.28 13.16 -10.07
C GLU A 639 31.36 12.79 -9.04
N LYS A 640 32.22 13.76 -8.70
CA LYS A 640 33.19 13.60 -7.62
C LYS A 640 32.50 13.40 -6.27
N ILE A 641 31.45 14.18 -5.97
CA ILE A 641 30.65 13.98 -4.76
C ILE A 641 30.02 12.57 -4.77
N LYS A 642 29.46 12.15 -5.91
CA LYS A 642 28.86 10.82 -6.07
C LYS A 642 29.86 9.68 -5.77
N SER A 643 31.08 9.75 -6.28
CA SER A 643 32.08 8.69 -6.08
C SER A 643 32.62 8.60 -4.65
N GLN A 644 32.53 9.68 -3.87
CA GLN A 644 33.13 9.75 -2.53
C GLN A 644 32.21 9.32 -1.38
N THR A 645 30.89 9.38 -1.55
CA THR A 645 29.94 9.21 -0.44
C THR A 645 29.63 7.75 -0.08
N GLY A 646 29.77 6.82 -1.03
CA GLY A 646 29.40 5.41 -0.84
C GLY A 646 27.90 5.17 -0.62
N ILE A 647 27.05 6.19 -0.85
CA ILE A 647 25.59 6.09 -0.70
C ILE A 647 25.02 5.26 -1.86
N LYS A 648 24.25 4.22 -1.53
CA LYS A 648 23.54 3.41 -2.53
C LYS A 648 22.28 4.14 -3.01
N GLU A 649 22.36 4.76 -4.17
CA GLU A 649 21.24 5.44 -4.83
C GLU A 649 20.15 4.46 -5.32
N ILE A 650 18.98 5.00 -5.68
CA ILE A 650 17.99 4.26 -6.47
C ILE A 650 18.54 4.03 -7.88
N ASP A 651 18.62 2.76 -8.29
CA ASP A 651 19.13 2.35 -9.59
C ASP A 651 18.06 1.56 -10.37
N PHE A 652 17.41 2.23 -11.31
CA PHE A 652 16.40 1.64 -12.21
C PHE A 652 17.02 0.91 -13.41
N SER A 653 18.35 0.81 -13.49
CA SER A 653 19.03 0.00 -14.51
C SER A 653 19.13 -1.49 -14.14
N LEU A 654 18.95 -1.81 -12.85
CA LEU A 654 18.92 -3.16 -12.30
C LEU A 654 17.81 -4.02 -12.94
N SER A 655 17.97 -5.34 -12.89
CA SER A 655 16.88 -6.25 -13.23
C SER A 655 15.68 -6.08 -12.28
N TYR A 656 14.50 -6.50 -12.71
CA TYR A 656 13.28 -6.45 -11.87
C TYR A 656 13.50 -7.10 -10.49
N GLU A 657 14.16 -8.26 -10.45
CA GLU A 657 14.43 -9.00 -9.23
C GLU A 657 15.39 -8.25 -8.29
N GLU A 658 16.50 -7.73 -8.83
CA GLU A 658 17.49 -6.96 -8.07
C GLU A 658 16.90 -5.64 -7.55
N LEU A 659 16.08 -4.96 -8.36
CA LEU A 659 15.37 -3.75 -7.96
C LEU A 659 14.42 -4.04 -6.80
N GLN A 660 13.61 -5.10 -6.89
CA GLN A 660 12.67 -5.49 -5.83
C GLN A 660 13.39 -5.82 -4.51
N LEU A 661 14.58 -6.41 -4.57
CA LEU A 661 15.42 -6.70 -3.39
C LEU A 661 16.19 -5.49 -2.86
N SER A 662 16.24 -4.38 -3.60
CA SER A 662 17.01 -3.20 -3.22
C SER A 662 16.34 -2.41 -2.09
N ASN A 663 17.17 -1.71 -1.31
CA ASN A 663 16.76 -0.67 -0.36
C ASN A 663 17.78 0.48 -0.46
N PRO A 664 17.40 1.62 -1.05
CA PRO A 664 18.33 2.72 -1.32
C PRO A 664 18.51 3.64 -0.10
N TRP A 665 19.51 4.52 -0.21
CA TRP A 665 19.86 5.65 0.66
C TRP A 665 20.52 5.34 2.00
N PHE A 666 20.01 4.38 2.77
CA PHE A 666 20.41 4.22 4.17
C PHE A 666 21.12 2.90 4.46
N THR A 667 22.15 2.99 5.30
CA THR A 667 22.99 1.85 5.69
C THR A 667 22.45 1.12 6.92
N LYS A 668 23.15 0.04 7.31
CA LYS A 668 22.86 -0.71 8.55
C LYS A 668 22.96 0.19 9.79
N GLU A 669 23.97 1.07 9.82
CA GLU A 669 24.23 1.97 10.94
C GLU A 669 23.05 2.94 11.15
N TYR A 670 22.49 3.49 10.08
CA TYR A 670 21.30 4.34 10.18
C TYR A 670 20.10 3.56 10.75
N ARG A 671 19.90 2.29 10.34
CA ARG A 671 18.83 1.43 10.87
C ARG A 671 19.00 1.09 12.34
N ILE A 672 20.25 1.00 12.82
CA ILE A 672 20.54 0.83 14.24
C ILE A 672 20.06 2.08 15.01
N LEU A 673 20.44 3.28 14.54
CA LEU A 673 20.04 4.53 15.18
C LEU A 673 18.52 4.73 15.19
N GLN A 674 17.81 4.34 14.12
CA GLN A 674 16.34 4.35 14.10
C GLN A 674 15.72 3.45 15.20
N SER A 675 16.33 2.29 15.44
CA SER A 675 15.87 1.33 16.45
C SER A 675 16.16 1.83 17.87
N GLU A 676 17.34 2.43 18.09
CA GLU A 676 17.71 3.06 19.37
C GLU A 676 16.80 4.25 19.68
N LEU A 677 16.44 5.05 18.67
CA LEU A 677 15.49 6.15 18.83
C LEU A 677 14.10 5.63 19.24
N PHE A 678 13.63 4.52 18.67
CA PHE A 678 12.40 3.86 19.11
C PHE A 678 12.47 3.41 20.57
N ILE A 679 13.57 2.80 21.00
CA ILE A 679 13.76 2.39 22.41
C ILE A 679 13.74 3.61 23.33
N SER A 680 14.38 4.70 22.93
CA SER A 680 14.34 5.98 23.65
C SER A 680 12.92 6.57 23.71
N ALA A 681 12.13 6.42 22.64
CA ALA A 681 10.72 6.84 22.62
C ALA A 681 9.88 6.11 23.67
N LEU A 682 10.14 4.80 23.92
CA LEU A 682 9.46 4.06 24.98
C LEU A 682 9.77 4.63 26.37
N LYS A 683 11.02 5.06 26.62
CA LYS A 683 11.42 5.71 27.88
C LYS A 683 10.67 7.05 28.06
N VAL A 684 10.60 7.87 27.02
CA VAL A 684 9.82 9.13 27.00
C VAL A 684 8.35 8.91 27.35
N ARG A 685 7.73 7.89 26.74
CA ARG A 685 6.33 7.54 27.02
C ARG A 685 6.14 7.10 28.47
N LYS A 686 7.01 6.24 28.99
CA LYS A 686 6.90 5.76 30.38
C LYS A 686 7.00 6.92 31.37
N GLN A 687 7.94 7.85 31.17
CA GLN A 687 8.05 9.06 31.97
C GLN A 687 6.80 9.95 31.85
N PHE A 688 6.26 10.13 30.64
CA PHE A 688 5.04 10.92 30.44
C PHE A 688 3.81 10.26 31.10
N LEU A 689 3.70 8.93 31.08
CA LEU A 689 2.66 8.18 31.80
C LEU A 689 2.79 8.36 33.32
N TYR A 690 4.01 8.33 33.86
CA TYR A 690 4.27 8.59 35.28
C TYR A 690 3.73 9.96 35.72
N GLU A 691 4.03 11.01 34.96
CA GLU A 691 3.60 12.38 35.23
C GLU A 691 2.07 12.56 35.12
N ASN A 692 1.43 11.73 34.29
CA ASN A 692 -0.01 11.76 33.98
C ASN A 692 -0.79 10.58 34.58
N ARG A 693 -0.24 9.83 35.54
CA ARG A 693 -0.88 8.63 36.12
C ARG A 693 -2.30 8.84 36.66
N LYS A 694 -2.61 10.05 37.14
CA LYS A 694 -3.98 10.43 37.56
C LYS A 694 -4.98 10.40 36.40
N ASN A 695 -4.57 10.80 35.19
CA ASN A 695 -5.39 10.73 33.99
C ASN A 695 -5.62 9.27 33.56
N ILE A 696 -4.59 8.41 33.67
CA ILE A 696 -4.70 6.96 33.40
C ILE A 696 -5.72 6.31 34.34
N LYS A 697 -5.64 6.61 35.65
CA LYS A 697 -6.60 6.16 36.66
C LYS A 697 -8.03 6.60 36.33
N ALA A 698 -8.21 7.88 36.00
CA ALA A 698 -9.52 8.42 35.62
C ALA A 698 -10.07 7.74 34.36
N ALA A 699 -9.24 7.61 33.32
CA ALA A 699 -9.60 6.94 32.06
C ALA A 699 -10.04 5.48 32.28
N ARG A 700 -9.30 4.73 33.10
CA ARG A 700 -9.66 3.35 33.48
C ARG A 700 -11.02 3.27 34.16
N ILE A 701 -11.29 4.16 35.13
CA ILE A 701 -12.56 4.19 35.87
C ILE A 701 -13.73 4.49 34.93
N ILE A 702 -13.59 5.51 34.08
CA ILE A 702 -14.63 5.95 33.14
C ILE A 702 -14.90 4.85 32.11
N TRP A 703 -13.86 4.26 31.52
CA TRP A 703 -14.00 3.21 30.52
C TRP A 703 -14.62 1.92 31.06
N ASN A 704 -14.32 1.55 32.32
CA ASN A 704 -14.92 0.38 32.96
C ASN A 704 -16.42 0.59 33.28
N LYS A 705 -16.89 1.83 33.29
CA LYS A 705 -18.26 2.22 33.69
C LYS A 705 -18.95 3.10 32.65
N GLN A 706 -18.72 2.84 31.36
CA GLN A 706 -19.22 3.69 30.27
C GLN A 706 -20.71 4.03 30.37
N SER A 707 -21.56 3.10 30.82
CA SER A 707 -23.00 3.33 30.99
C SER A 707 -23.33 4.36 32.07
N GLU A 708 -22.51 4.49 33.12
CA GLU A 708 -22.68 5.51 34.16
C GLU A 708 -22.22 6.90 33.67
N TYR A 709 -21.19 6.94 32.83
CA TYR A 709 -20.54 8.20 32.41
C TYR A 709 -21.11 8.79 31.12
N ILE A 710 -21.72 7.98 30.25
CA ILE A 710 -22.31 8.48 29.00
C ILE A 710 -23.42 9.49 29.25
N ALA A 711 -24.19 9.33 30.34
CA ALA A 711 -25.30 10.19 30.72
C ALA A 711 -24.86 11.50 31.41
N LYS A 712 -23.56 11.68 31.68
CA LYS A 712 -23.03 12.91 32.29
C LYS A 712 -22.79 14.00 31.26
N GLU A 713 -22.63 15.23 31.77
CA GLU A 713 -22.12 16.34 30.97
C GLU A 713 -20.78 15.96 30.32
N ASN A 714 -20.65 16.24 29.02
CA ASN A 714 -19.51 15.81 28.19
C ASN A 714 -19.26 14.29 28.16
N GLY A 715 -20.27 13.45 28.43
CA GLY A 715 -20.14 11.98 28.54
C GLY A 715 -19.47 11.31 27.34
N HIS A 716 -19.82 11.69 26.11
CA HIS A 716 -19.15 11.20 24.91
C HIS A 716 -17.66 11.56 24.85
N GLN A 717 -17.32 12.79 25.21
CA GLN A 717 -15.93 13.25 25.22
C GLN A 717 -15.13 12.58 26.34
N LEU A 718 -15.72 12.38 27.53
CA LEU A 718 -15.11 11.62 28.61
C LEU A 718 -14.75 10.21 28.17
N ILE A 719 -15.64 9.52 27.46
CA ILE A 719 -15.39 8.16 26.96
C ILE A 719 -14.30 8.16 25.86
N LEU A 720 -14.35 9.13 24.95
CA LEU A 720 -13.31 9.31 23.92
C LEU A 720 -11.94 9.51 24.55
N GLU A 721 -11.78 10.51 25.42
CA GLU A 721 -10.50 10.81 26.07
C GLU A 721 -10.03 9.66 26.96
N SER A 722 -10.96 8.94 27.60
CA SER A 722 -10.62 7.73 28.33
C SER A 722 -9.98 6.70 27.40
N TRP A 723 -10.57 6.45 26.23
CA TRP A 723 -9.97 5.56 25.24
C TRP A 723 -8.58 6.03 24.80
N GLN A 724 -8.43 7.33 24.53
CA GLN A 724 -7.14 7.88 24.07
C GLN A 724 -6.02 7.62 25.08
N TRP A 725 -6.28 7.77 26.38
CA TRP A 725 -5.31 7.45 27.44
C TRP A 725 -5.02 5.95 27.54
N LEU A 726 -6.04 5.09 27.40
CA LEU A 726 -5.83 3.63 27.44
C LEU A 726 -4.98 3.14 26.26
N ASN A 727 -5.29 3.58 25.03
CA ASN A 727 -4.53 3.22 23.84
C ASN A 727 -3.16 3.91 23.78
N PHE A 728 -2.99 5.08 24.41
CA PHE A 728 -1.67 5.67 24.58
C PHE A 728 -0.81 4.85 25.56
N THR A 729 -1.41 4.28 26.61
CA THR A 729 -0.67 3.49 27.60
C THR A 729 -0.15 2.18 26.99
N VAL A 730 -0.98 1.49 26.19
CA VAL A 730 -0.62 0.27 25.44
C VAL A 730 -0.57 0.62 23.94
N PRO A 731 0.63 0.76 23.34
CA PRO A 731 0.79 1.29 21.99
C PRO A 731 -0.11 0.68 20.93
N VAL A 732 -0.28 -0.65 20.93
CA VAL A 732 -1.11 -1.37 19.96
C VAL A 732 -2.21 -2.15 20.67
N VAL A 733 -3.48 -1.87 20.36
CA VAL A 733 -4.61 -2.68 20.82
C VAL A 733 -5.26 -3.37 19.63
N SER A 734 -5.50 -4.67 19.73
CA SER A 734 -6.15 -5.42 18.65
C SER A 734 -7.59 -5.81 18.99
N THR A 735 -8.41 -6.08 17.98
CA THR A 735 -9.79 -6.56 18.18
C THR A 735 -10.28 -7.28 16.93
N THR A 736 -11.27 -8.16 17.06
CA THR A 736 -11.97 -8.68 15.88
C THR A 736 -13.11 -7.77 15.46
N PHE A 737 -13.48 -7.81 14.18
CA PHE A 737 -14.65 -7.06 13.69
C PHE A 737 -15.92 -7.38 14.49
N ALA A 738 -16.13 -8.66 14.84
CA ALA A 738 -17.27 -9.11 15.62
C ALA A 738 -17.37 -8.43 17.01
N SER A 739 -16.25 -8.00 17.59
CA SER A 739 -16.23 -7.29 18.88
C SER A 739 -16.09 -5.78 18.74
N PHE A 740 -15.73 -5.27 17.54
CA PHE A 740 -15.37 -3.88 17.30
C PHE A 740 -16.52 -2.93 17.64
N GLY A 741 -17.70 -3.16 17.05
CA GLY A 741 -18.87 -2.30 17.25
C GLY A 741 -19.30 -2.20 18.71
N ARG A 742 -19.24 -3.32 19.45
CA ARG A 742 -19.58 -3.37 20.88
C ARG A 742 -18.53 -2.66 21.75
N MET A 743 -17.24 -2.91 21.49
CA MET A 743 -16.13 -2.28 22.21
C MET A 743 -16.16 -0.75 22.07
N PHE A 744 -16.50 -0.25 20.88
CA PHE A 744 -16.51 1.18 20.55
C PHE A 744 -17.92 1.75 20.35
N LYS A 745 -18.94 1.15 20.99
CA LYS A 745 -20.36 1.51 20.77
C LYS A 745 -20.67 2.99 21.01
N ASN A 746 -19.95 3.61 21.94
CA ASN A 746 -20.14 4.99 22.39
C ASN A 746 -19.20 6.00 21.70
N LEU A 747 -18.29 5.53 20.85
CA LEU A 747 -17.42 6.38 20.06
C LEU A 747 -18.10 6.78 18.75
N LYS A 748 -17.91 8.04 18.37
CA LYS A 748 -18.45 8.62 17.13
C LYS A 748 -17.52 8.33 15.95
N GLU A 749 -17.86 8.83 14.78
CA GLU A 749 -16.97 8.81 13.61
C GLU A 749 -15.64 9.52 13.88
N ASN A 750 -14.58 9.13 13.17
CA ASN A 750 -13.23 9.73 13.25
C ASN A 750 -12.67 9.86 14.68
N SER A 751 -13.03 8.93 15.58
CA SER A 751 -12.58 8.91 16.99
C SER A 751 -11.26 8.17 17.19
N LEU A 752 -10.88 7.28 16.27
CA LEU A 752 -9.66 6.47 16.34
C LEU A 752 -8.60 7.06 15.39
N GLY A 753 -7.35 7.15 15.85
CA GLY A 753 -6.24 7.71 15.07
C GLY A 753 -5.91 6.86 13.84
N ASN A 754 -5.36 5.66 14.07
CA ASN A 754 -4.96 4.75 13.00
C ASN A 754 -5.59 3.36 13.19
N LEU A 755 -6.21 2.86 12.12
CA LEU A 755 -6.73 1.51 12.01
C LEU A 755 -5.94 0.74 10.96
N PHE A 756 -5.39 -0.39 11.38
CA PHE A 756 -4.74 -1.36 10.51
C PHE A 756 -5.62 -2.60 10.44
N ILE A 757 -6.07 -2.97 9.24
CA ILE A 757 -6.83 -4.20 9.01
C ILE A 757 -5.88 -5.24 8.45
N ASP A 758 -5.67 -6.33 9.19
CA ASP A 758 -4.83 -7.44 8.72
C ASP A 758 -5.68 -8.63 8.25
N GLU A 759 -5.15 -9.37 7.27
CA GLU A 759 -5.82 -10.48 6.58
C GLU A 759 -7.16 -10.05 5.94
N ALA A 760 -7.21 -8.83 5.40
CA ALA A 760 -8.45 -8.24 4.90
C ALA A 760 -9.07 -8.96 3.69
N GLY A 761 -8.28 -9.79 2.99
CA GLY A 761 -8.78 -10.66 1.91
C GLY A 761 -9.81 -11.69 2.39
N GLN A 762 -9.86 -11.97 3.69
CA GLN A 762 -10.83 -12.88 4.29
C GLN A 762 -11.89 -12.17 5.13
N ALA A 763 -11.83 -10.83 5.21
CA ALA A 763 -12.83 -10.06 5.90
C ALA A 763 -14.00 -9.81 4.95
N LEU A 764 -15.21 -10.20 5.35
CA LEU A 764 -16.42 -9.81 4.64
C LEU A 764 -16.49 -8.28 4.52
N PRO A 765 -16.92 -7.72 3.39
CA PRO A 765 -17.06 -6.27 3.21
C PRO A 765 -17.74 -5.56 4.38
N GLN A 766 -18.92 -6.05 4.74
CA GLN A 766 -19.78 -5.47 5.76
C GLN A 766 -19.19 -5.50 7.18
N ALA A 767 -18.24 -6.40 7.46
CA ALA A 767 -17.63 -6.54 8.77
C ALA A 767 -16.72 -5.34 9.11
N SER A 768 -16.13 -4.71 8.10
CA SER A 768 -15.16 -3.61 8.27
C SER A 768 -15.80 -2.23 8.43
N VAL A 769 -17.06 -2.06 8.02
CA VAL A 769 -17.77 -0.76 7.96
C VAL A 769 -17.70 -0.01 9.30
N GLY A 770 -18.00 -0.72 10.39
CA GLY A 770 -17.95 -0.17 11.75
C GLY A 770 -16.58 0.38 12.14
N ALA A 771 -15.51 -0.27 11.70
CA ALA A 771 -14.15 0.14 11.99
C ALA A 771 -13.73 1.33 11.11
N ILE A 772 -14.09 1.32 9.83
CA ILE A 772 -13.70 2.34 8.85
C ILE A 772 -14.24 3.72 9.23
N PHE A 773 -15.55 3.87 9.50
CA PHE A 773 -16.09 5.21 9.78
C PHE A 773 -15.63 5.80 11.13
N ARG A 774 -15.18 4.94 12.07
CA ARG A 774 -14.68 5.39 13.38
C ARG A 774 -13.21 5.83 13.33
N SER A 775 -12.51 5.57 12.23
CA SER A 775 -11.07 5.81 12.11
C SER A 775 -10.74 6.95 11.18
N LYS A 776 -9.75 7.76 11.56
CA LYS A 776 -9.20 8.83 10.73
C LYS A 776 -8.37 8.25 9.60
N LYS A 777 -7.34 7.46 9.93
CA LYS A 777 -6.50 6.76 8.95
C LYS A 777 -6.77 5.26 8.96
N VAL A 778 -6.90 4.68 7.77
CA VAL A 778 -7.19 3.26 7.54
C VAL A 778 -6.17 2.67 6.57
N MET A 779 -5.45 1.66 7.02
CA MET A 779 -4.55 0.88 6.18
C MET A 779 -5.02 -0.57 6.15
N VAL A 780 -5.29 -1.08 4.96
CA VAL A 780 -5.80 -2.44 4.75
C VAL A 780 -4.71 -3.29 4.15
N VAL A 781 -4.42 -4.41 4.79
CA VAL A 781 -3.31 -5.30 4.48
C VAL A 781 -3.86 -6.72 4.31
N GLY A 782 -3.61 -7.33 3.16
CA GLY A 782 -4.21 -8.61 2.83
C GLY A 782 -3.75 -9.16 1.48
N ASP A 783 -4.49 -10.15 1.00
CA ASP A 783 -4.21 -10.82 -0.27
C ASP A 783 -5.48 -11.54 -0.76
N PRO A 784 -6.18 -11.00 -1.77
CA PRO A 784 -7.39 -11.60 -2.34
C PRO A 784 -7.12 -12.96 -3.02
N SER A 785 -5.88 -13.21 -3.47
CA SER A 785 -5.48 -14.46 -4.13
C SER A 785 -5.22 -15.63 -3.15
N GLN A 786 -5.38 -15.38 -1.84
CA GLN A 786 -5.38 -16.40 -0.79
C GLN A 786 -6.82 -16.86 -0.48
N ILE A 787 -7.12 -17.25 0.76
CA ILE A 787 -8.44 -17.75 1.11
C ILE A 787 -9.48 -16.62 1.08
N ARG A 788 -10.63 -16.89 0.47
CA ARG A 788 -11.82 -16.03 0.47
C ARG A 788 -12.46 -15.93 1.88
N PRO A 789 -13.30 -14.93 2.16
CA PRO A 789 -14.04 -14.88 3.42
C PRO A 789 -14.86 -16.14 3.66
N VAL A 790 -15.02 -16.55 4.93
CA VAL A 790 -15.91 -17.67 5.27
C VAL A 790 -17.35 -17.20 5.12
N LEU A 791 -18.05 -17.75 4.14
CA LEU A 791 -19.44 -17.43 3.85
C LEU A 791 -20.39 -18.28 4.70
N SER A 792 -21.44 -17.64 5.18
CA SER A 792 -22.59 -18.27 5.84
C SER A 792 -23.65 -18.77 4.85
N LEU A 793 -23.67 -18.21 3.63
CA LEU A 793 -24.63 -18.49 2.56
C LEU A 793 -23.89 -19.02 1.32
N ASP A 794 -24.55 -19.85 0.51
CA ASP A 794 -23.97 -20.29 -0.76
C ASP A 794 -23.86 -19.14 -1.77
N SER A 795 -22.89 -19.25 -2.68
CA SER A 795 -22.58 -18.21 -3.68
C SER A 795 -23.77 -17.79 -4.54
N LYS A 796 -24.71 -18.70 -4.82
CA LYS A 796 -25.86 -18.39 -5.66
C LYS A 796 -26.96 -17.65 -4.90
N VAL A 797 -27.12 -17.91 -3.60
CA VAL A 797 -27.98 -17.10 -2.73
C VAL A 797 -27.46 -15.67 -2.61
N LEU A 798 -26.14 -15.49 -2.50
CA LEU A 798 -25.54 -14.14 -2.53
C LEU A 798 -25.86 -13.42 -3.85
N ASN A 799 -25.70 -14.10 -4.99
CA ASN A 799 -26.01 -13.53 -6.30
C ASN A 799 -27.50 -13.17 -6.47
N LEU A 800 -28.40 -13.94 -5.86
CA LEU A 800 -29.82 -13.60 -5.82
C LEU A 800 -30.05 -12.27 -5.08
N ILE A 801 -29.47 -12.12 -3.89
CA ILE A 801 -29.59 -10.91 -3.08
C ILE A 801 -28.99 -9.71 -3.83
N GLY A 802 -27.81 -9.88 -4.44
CA GLY A 802 -27.18 -8.84 -5.28
C GLY A 802 -28.10 -8.38 -6.40
N LYS A 803 -28.71 -9.30 -7.15
CA LYS A 803 -29.67 -8.99 -8.22
C LYS A 803 -30.92 -8.27 -7.71
N GLN A 804 -31.48 -8.72 -6.58
CA GLN A 804 -32.68 -8.12 -5.99
C GLN A 804 -32.46 -6.64 -5.62
N TYR A 805 -31.31 -6.33 -5.01
CA TYR A 805 -30.95 -4.97 -4.62
C TYR A 805 -30.20 -4.19 -5.71
N LYS A 806 -29.98 -4.76 -6.91
CA LYS A 806 -29.23 -4.15 -8.01
C LYS A 806 -27.80 -3.74 -7.61
N VAL A 807 -27.14 -4.62 -6.86
CA VAL A 807 -25.79 -4.47 -6.35
C VAL A 807 -24.84 -5.39 -7.11
N ASP A 808 -23.72 -4.82 -7.57
CA ASP A 808 -22.69 -5.53 -8.32
C ASP A 808 -21.94 -6.57 -7.45
N GLU A 809 -21.39 -7.59 -8.12
CA GLU A 809 -20.66 -8.71 -7.51
C GLU A 809 -19.45 -8.27 -6.66
N LYS A 810 -18.90 -7.07 -6.92
CA LYS A 810 -17.80 -6.51 -6.11
C LYS A 810 -18.16 -6.28 -4.64
N PHE A 811 -19.44 -6.10 -4.33
CA PHE A 811 -19.94 -5.92 -2.97
C PHE A 811 -20.62 -7.18 -2.44
N VAL A 812 -21.26 -7.95 -3.32
CA VAL A 812 -22.06 -9.14 -2.97
C VAL A 812 -21.68 -10.29 -3.89
N SER A 813 -20.67 -11.06 -3.49
CA SER A 813 -20.28 -12.31 -4.13
C SER A 813 -19.46 -13.16 -3.16
N ALA A 814 -19.10 -14.37 -3.57
CA ALA A 814 -18.18 -15.22 -2.83
C ALA A 814 -16.73 -14.69 -2.82
N ASP A 815 -16.40 -13.78 -3.74
CA ASP A 815 -15.07 -13.19 -3.93
C ASP A 815 -14.94 -11.79 -3.32
N ALA A 816 -16.08 -11.17 -2.96
CA ALA A 816 -16.09 -9.87 -2.33
C ALA A 816 -15.45 -9.92 -0.93
N SER A 817 -14.46 -9.05 -0.71
CA SER A 817 -13.78 -8.89 0.58
C SER A 817 -13.57 -7.41 0.91
N THR A 818 -13.20 -7.14 2.15
CA THR A 818 -12.78 -5.78 2.56
C THR A 818 -11.59 -5.33 1.71
N GLN A 819 -10.65 -6.23 1.42
CA GLN A 819 -9.47 -5.96 0.60
C GLN A 819 -9.83 -5.50 -0.81
N THR A 820 -10.69 -6.25 -1.52
CA THR A 820 -11.06 -5.94 -2.91
C THR A 820 -11.80 -4.60 -3.04
N ILE A 821 -12.58 -4.22 -2.03
CA ILE A 821 -13.23 -2.89 -2.00
C ILE A 821 -12.21 -1.79 -1.71
N VAL A 822 -11.29 -2.00 -0.76
CA VAL A 822 -10.30 -0.98 -0.40
C VAL A 822 -9.24 -0.80 -1.50
N ASP A 823 -8.95 -1.84 -2.28
CA ASP A 823 -8.11 -1.73 -3.48
C ASP A 823 -8.64 -0.63 -4.41
N ASP A 824 -9.96 -0.59 -4.63
CA ASP A 824 -10.62 0.43 -5.46
C ASP A 824 -10.55 1.84 -4.88
N THR A 825 -10.34 1.98 -3.58
CA THR A 825 -10.20 3.27 -2.88
C THR A 825 -8.78 3.83 -2.93
N SER A 826 -7.80 2.98 -3.22
CA SER A 826 -6.38 3.33 -3.14
C SER A 826 -5.95 4.09 -4.39
N GLN A 827 -5.39 5.29 -4.22
CA GLN A 827 -4.80 6.06 -5.31
C GLN A 827 -3.58 5.36 -5.90
N PHE A 828 -2.74 4.81 -5.02
CA PHE A 828 -1.53 4.07 -5.36
C PHE A 828 -1.83 2.57 -5.35
N GLY A 829 -1.33 1.85 -6.34
CA GLY A 829 -1.62 0.44 -6.51
C GLY A 829 -0.98 -0.10 -7.79
N TYR A 830 -1.36 -1.31 -8.17
CA TYR A 830 -0.82 -1.98 -9.35
C TYR A 830 -1.95 -2.44 -10.26
N ARG A 831 -1.83 -2.15 -11.55
CA ARG A 831 -2.76 -2.62 -12.58
C ARG A 831 -2.35 -4.02 -13.03
N LYS A 832 -3.11 -5.04 -12.65
CA LYS A 832 -2.79 -6.45 -12.96
C LYS A 832 -3.23 -6.85 -14.37
N ASN A 833 -4.36 -6.29 -14.83
CA ASN A 833 -4.88 -6.37 -16.20
C ASN A 833 -5.80 -5.15 -16.42
N ASP A 834 -6.42 -5.02 -17.60
CA ASP A 834 -7.25 -3.85 -17.96
C ASP A 834 -8.38 -3.56 -16.96
N GLU A 835 -8.92 -4.58 -16.30
CA GLU A 835 -10.07 -4.47 -15.40
C GLU A 835 -9.68 -4.49 -13.91
N GLU A 836 -8.55 -5.10 -13.55
CA GLU A 836 -8.17 -5.40 -12.16
C GLU A 836 -7.11 -4.45 -11.61
N TRP A 837 -7.47 -3.71 -10.57
CA TRP A 837 -6.57 -2.88 -9.78
C TRP A 837 -6.43 -3.43 -8.38
N ILE A 838 -5.19 -3.61 -7.95
CA ILE A 838 -4.86 -4.03 -6.60
C ILE A 838 -4.16 -2.88 -5.87
N GLY A 839 -4.24 -2.85 -4.54
CA GLY A 839 -3.43 -1.96 -3.70
C GLY A 839 -1.92 -2.14 -3.87
N ILE A 840 -1.13 -1.41 -3.09
CA ILE A 840 0.32 -1.37 -3.17
C ILE A 840 0.89 -2.79 -3.04
N PRO A 841 1.55 -3.34 -4.07
CA PRO A 841 1.92 -4.75 -4.05
C PRO A 841 3.27 -5.00 -3.35
N LEU A 842 3.38 -6.10 -2.62
CA LEU A 842 4.64 -6.57 -2.02
C LEU A 842 5.13 -7.83 -2.74
N TRP A 843 6.21 -7.76 -3.51
CA TRP A 843 6.60 -8.87 -4.38
C TRP A 843 7.66 -9.82 -3.81
N VAL A 844 8.45 -9.40 -2.83
CA VAL A 844 9.58 -10.19 -2.34
C VAL A 844 9.15 -11.22 -1.30
N HIS A 845 9.28 -12.50 -1.63
CA HIS A 845 8.95 -13.64 -0.77
C HIS A 845 10.17 -14.18 -0.03
N ARG A 846 10.05 -14.48 1.27
CA ARG A 846 11.16 -15.05 2.06
C ARG A 846 10.78 -16.29 2.86
N ARG A 847 9.60 -16.87 2.64
CA ARG A 847 9.11 -18.02 3.43
C ARG A 847 9.43 -19.36 2.80
N SER A 848 8.86 -19.62 1.63
CA SER A 848 8.86 -20.92 0.96
C SER A 848 10.00 -21.04 -0.05
N ASN A 849 10.61 -22.22 -0.06
CA ASN A 849 11.63 -22.62 -1.01
C ASN A 849 11.03 -23.02 -2.37
N TYR A 850 11.88 -23.21 -3.36
CA TYR A 850 11.55 -23.90 -4.61
C TYR A 850 11.21 -25.38 -4.31
N PRO A 851 10.23 -25.99 -5.01
CA PRO A 851 9.38 -25.42 -6.04
C PRO A 851 8.09 -24.78 -5.50
N MET A 852 7.82 -24.78 -4.19
CA MET A 852 6.58 -24.22 -3.60
C MET A 852 6.40 -22.75 -3.95
N PHE A 853 7.48 -21.97 -3.94
CA PHE A 853 7.50 -20.59 -4.42
C PHE A 853 7.06 -20.51 -5.90
N THR A 854 7.65 -21.33 -6.78
CA THR A 854 7.31 -21.35 -8.21
C THR A 854 5.86 -21.75 -8.44
N ILE A 855 5.36 -22.77 -7.73
CA ILE A 855 3.95 -23.19 -7.79
C ILE A 855 3.04 -22.00 -7.50
N SER A 856 3.27 -21.32 -6.38
CA SER A 856 2.47 -20.16 -5.95
C SER A 856 2.56 -18.99 -6.94
N ASN A 857 3.78 -18.62 -7.36
CA ASN A 857 4.01 -17.49 -8.25
C ASN A 857 3.32 -17.67 -9.62
N GLU A 858 3.41 -18.87 -10.19
CA GLU A 858 2.86 -19.18 -11.51
C GLU A 858 1.33 -19.31 -11.50
N ILE A 859 0.73 -19.91 -10.47
CA ILE A 859 -0.73 -20.14 -10.45
C ILE A 859 -1.54 -18.94 -9.94
N SER A 860 -0.94 -18.03 -9.17
CA SER A 860 -1.68 -16.95 -8.48
C SER A 860 -1.19 -15.53 -8.73
N TYR A 861 0.08 -15.33 -9.12
CA TYR A 861 0.68 -13.99 -9.15
C TYR A 861 1.34 -13.63 -10.49
N GLY A 862 1.14 -14.44 -11.54
CA GLY A 862 1.58 -14.12 -12.89
C GLY A 862 3.09 -13.92 -13.03
N GLY A 863 3.89 -14.60 -12.21
CA GLY A 863 5.36 -14.48 -12.24
C GLY A 863 5.89 -13.18 -11.61
N LEU A 864 5.07 -12.41 -10.91
CA LEU A 864 5.48 -11.12 -10.32
C LEU A 864 6.27 -11.25 -9.01
N MET A 865 6.13 -12.36 -8.28
CA MET A 865 6.87 -12.55 -7.04
C MET A 865 8.36 -12.76 -7.30
N VAL A 866 9.19 -12.30 -6.36
CA VAL A 866 10.65 -12.43 -6.38
C VAL A 866 11.10 -13.26 -5.18
N GLN A 867 12.00 -14.23 -5.39
CA GLN A 867 12.57 -15.02 -4.31
C GLN A 867 13.63 -14.19 -3.57
N GLY A 868 13.38 -13.90 -2.30
CA GLY A 868 14.28 -13.10 -1.45
C GLY A 868 15.27 -13.90 -0.63
N LYS A 869 15.25 -15.23 -0.70
CA LYS A 869 16.32 -16.10 -0.19
C LYS A 869 17.40 -16.28 -1.25
N GLU A 870 18.65 -16.45 -0.81
CA GLU A 870 19.76 -16.86 -1.68
C GLU A 870 19.43 -18.21 -2.36
N LYS A 871 19.81 -18.35 -3.63
CA LYS A 871 19.35 -19.46 -4.49
C LYS A 871 19.71 -20.84 -3.92
N ASP A 872 20.87 -20.98 -3.33
CA ASP A 872 21.38 -22.18 -2.63
C ASP A 872 20.55 -22.51 -1.37
N LYS A 873 20.13 -21.51 -0.60
CA LYS A 873 19.29 -21.67 0.60
C LYS A 873 17.80 -21.80 0.30
N ALA A 874 17.40 -21.49 -0.92
CA ALA A 874 16.01 -21.52 -1.38
C ALA A 874 15.60 -22.86 -1.98
N GLN A 875 16.39 -23.94 -1.86
CA GLN A 875 16.05 -25.25 -2.42
C GLN A 875 15.22 -26.08 -1.43
N GLY A 876 14.16 -26.70 -1.93
CA GLY A 876 13.22 -27.51 -1.16
C GLY A 876 12.93 -28.84 -1.85
N LYS A 877 11.87 -29.53 -1.42
CA LYS A 877 11.44 -30.81 -1.98
C LYS A 877 9.94 -30.81 -2.25
N SER A 878 9.54 -31.36 -3.40
CA SER A 878 8.12 -31.56 -3.67
C SER A 878 7.87 -32.77 -4.56
N LEU A 879 6.82 -33.54 -4.24
CA LEU A 879 6.38 -34.68 -5.05
C LEU A 879 4.86 -34.76 -5.07
N TRP A 880 4.32 -35.19 -6.20
CA TRP A 880 2.95 -35.70 -6.29
C TRP A 880 2.96 -37.22 -6.11
N LEU A 881 2.48 -37.67 -4.96
CA LEU A 881 2.41 -39.07 -4.56
C LEU A 881 1.09 -39.65 -5.05
N ASP A 882 1.17 -40.42 -6.15
CA ASP A 882 0.01 -41.02 -6.80
C ASP A 882 -0.63 -42.11 -5.92
N SER A 883 -1.91 -41.96 -5.61
CA SER A 883 -2.66 -42.89 -4.77
C SER A 883 -4.15 -42.93 -5.16
N MET A 884 -4.52 -44.04 -5.80
CA MET A 884 -5.89 -44.34 -6.23
C MET A 884 -6.64 -45.12 -5.15
N GLY A 885 -7.97 -44.92 -5.08
CA GLY A 885 -8.84 -45.62 -4.15
C GLY A 885 -10.30 -45.23 -4.34
N LYS A 886 -11.21 -45.84 -3.57
CA LYS A 886 -12.64 -45.53 -3.63
C LYS A 886 -12.99 -44.47 -2.59
N ALA A 887 -13.65 -43.39 -3.01
CA ALA A 887 -14.03 -42.33 -2.08
C ALA A 887 -15.32 -42.69 -1.32
N ASN A 888 -15.34 -42.44 -0.02
CA ASN A 888 -16.55 -42.41 0.80
C ASN A 888 -16.70 -41.01 1.40
N ASP A 889 -17.62 -40.23 0.82
CA ASP A 889 -17.79 -38.80 1.11
C ASP A 889 -16.45 -38.07 1.02
N LYS A 890 -15.85 -38.14 -0.19
CA LYS A 890 -14.56 -37.52 -0.57
C LYS A 890 -13.32 -38.12 0.13
N PHE A 891 -13.48 -38.90 1.20
CA PHE A 891 -12.36 -39.56 1.89
C PHE A 891 -11.95 -40.85 1.18
N VAL A 892 -10.66 -40.95 0.86
CA VAL A 892 -10.05 -42.13 0.25
C VAL A 892 -9.12 -42.78 1.27
N LYS A 893 -9.39 -44.04 1.63
CA LYS A 893 -8.66 -44.74 2.69
C LYS A 893 -7.20 -44.98 2.32
N GLU A 894 -6.95 -45.33 1.06
CA GLU A 894 -5.63 -45.65 0.52
C GLU A 894 -4.68 -44.44 0.61
N GLN A 895 -5.20 -43.23 0.38
CA GLN A 895 -4.45 -41.98 0.55
C GLN A 895 -4.08 -41.73 2.02
N ALA A 896 -5.01 -42.02 2.95
CA ALA A 896 -4.76 -41.88 4.38
C ALA A 896 -3.75 -42.91 4.91
N ASP A 897 -3.81 -44.15 4.42
CA ASP A 897 -2.87 -45.21 4.78
C ASP A 897 -1.45 -44.90 4.24
N LEU A 898 -1.35 -44.35 3.02
CA LEU A 898 -0.09 -43.86 2.46
C LEU A 898 0.49 -42.72 3.30
N LEU A 899 -0.32 -41.70 3.64
CA LEU A 899 0.11 -40.60 4.50
C LEU A 899 0.64 -41.11 5.84
N LYS A 900 -0.11 -42.01 6.50
CA LYS A 900 0.27 -42.59 7.77
C LYS A 900 1.64 -43.28 7.67
N LYS A 901 1.87 -44.07 6.62
CA LYS A 901 3.16 -44.74 6.38
C LYS A 901 4.30 -43.72 6.24
N LEU A 902 4.10 -42.65 5.47
CA LEU A 902 5.11 -41.61 5.25
C LEU A 902 5.46 -40.86 6.54
N ILE A 903 4.45 -40.47 7.32
CA ILE A 903 4.66 -39.79 8.60
C ILE A 903 5.42 -40.70 9.57
N VAL A 904 5.05 -41.99 9.68
CA VAL A 904 5.78 -42.94 10.56
C VAL A 904 7.25 -43.05 10.16
N ILE A 905 7.56 -43.12 8.86
CA ILE A 905 8.96 -43.15 8.39
C ILE A 905 9.70 -41.89 8.85
N ARG A 906 9.12 -40.70 8.63
CA ARG A 906 9.74 -39.43 9.02
C ARG A 906 9.95 -39.30 10.54
N LEU A 907 8.98 -39.74 11.33
CA LEU A 907 9.09 -39.69 12.79
C LEU A 907 10.10 -40.70 13.33
N ASN A 908 10.31 -41.82 12.65
CA ASN A 908 11.37 -42.77 13.00
C ASN A 908 12.77 -42.20 12.69
N GLU A 909 12.90 -41.39 11.63
CA GLU A 909 14.15 -40.69 11.30
C GLU A 909 14.43 -39.54 12.27
N ASN A 910 13.41 -38.73 12.56
CA ASN A 910 13.48 -37.63 13.51
C ASN A 910 12.12 -37.38 14.20
N PRO A 911 11.96 -37.76 15.48
CA PRO A 911 10.72 -37.56 16.23
C PRO A 911 10.28 -36.09 16.35
N ASP A 912 11.22 -35.14 16.36
CA ASP A 912 10.93 -33.70 16.55
C ASP A 912 10.14 -33.10 15.38
N LEU A 913 10.16 -33.76 14.20
CA LEU A 913 9.39 -33.37 13.02
C LEU A 913 7.87 -33.38 13.27
N ALA A 914 7.37 -34.04 14.33
CA ALA A 914 5.96 -33.95 14.72
C ALA A 914 5.50 -32.49 14.97
N ASN A 915 6.41 -31.59 15.35
CA ASN A 915 6.16 -30.15 15.50
C ASN A 915 6.25 -29.36 14.18
N GLU A 916 6.82 -29.95 13.14
CA GLU A 916 7.18 -29.27 11.89
C GLU A 916 6.38 -29.76 10.68
N ILE A 917 5.45 -30.71 10.86
CA ILE A 917 4.59 -31.27 9.81
C ILE A 917 3.14 -30.80 9.98
N TYR A 918 2.55 -30.30 8.90
CA TYR A 918 1.10 -30.10 8.78
C TYR A 918 0.46 -31.02 7.74
N VAL A 919 -0.75 -31.47 8.05
CA VAL A 919 -1.60 -32.25 7.12
C VAL A 919 -2.81 -31.41 6.75
N ILE A 920 -2.91 -31.06 5.47
CA ILE A 920 -3.92 -30.17 4.93
C ILE A 920 -4.79 -30.96 3.95
N SER A 921 -6.10 -30.68 3.94
CA SER A 921 -7.02 -31.22 2.94
C SER A 921 -8.01 -30.15 2.49
N PRO A 922 -8.51 -30.16 1.23
CA PRO A 922 -9.53 -29.21 0.80
C PRO A 922 -10.89 -29.46 1.48
N PHE A 923 -11.14 -30.66 2.02
CA PHE A 923 -12.44 -31.06 2.55
C PHE A 923 -12.44 -31.30 4.05
N LYS A 924 -13.47 -30.80 4.75
CA LYS A 924 -13.60 -30.92 6.21
C LYS A 924 -13.73 -32.38 6.66
N ASN A 925 -14.52 -33.19 5.95
CA ASN A 925 -14.67 -34.62 6.27
C ASN A 925 -13.34 -35.37 6.13
N VAL A 926 -12.58 -35.08 5.07
CA VAL A 926 -11.27 -35.71 4.82
C VAL A 926 -10.30 -35.34 5.94
N ALA A 927 -10.16 -34.05 6.27
CA ALA A 927 -9.32 -33.60 7.38
C ALA A 927 -9.72 -34.25 8.73
N SER A 928 -11.01 -34.36 9.03
CA SER A 928 -11.50 -34.99 10.25
C SER A 928 -11.17 -36.49 10.31
N LYS A 929 -11.37 -37.23 9.21
CA LYS A 929 -11.04 -38.65 9.13
C LYS A 929 -9.53 -38.88 9.17
N LEU A 930 -8.73 -38.03 8.53
CA LEU A 930 -7.26 -38.06 8.61
C LEU A 930 -6.79 -37.86 10.05
N ALA A 931 -7.35 -36.89 10.78
CA ALA A 931 -7.03 -36.69 12.19
C ALA A 931 -7.27 -37.97 13.02
N GLY A 932 -8.39 -38.67 12.79
CA GLY A 932 -8.67 -39.95 13.44
C GLY A 932 -7.76 -41.11 13.03
N VAL A 933 -7.28 -41.14 11.78
CA VAL A 933 -6.29 -42.13 11.32
C VAL A 933 -4.93 -41.87 11.98
N LEU A 934 -4.54 -40.60 12.09
CA LEU A 934 -3.26 -40.14 12.63
C LEU A 934 -3.23 -40.11 14.17
N ASP A 935 -4.39 -40.06 14.83
CA ASP A 935 -4.52 -40.29 16.29
C ASP A 935 -3.94 -41.68 16.66
N LYS A 936 -4.05 -42.69 15.78
CA LYS A 936 -3.53 -44.06 16.01
C LYS A 936 -1.99 -44.14 16.08
N ILE A 937 -1.29 -43.08 15.67
CA ILE A 937 0.17 -42.98 15.76
C ILE A 937 0.60 -41.80 16.63
N ASN A 938 -0.31 -41.26 17.45
CA ASN A 938 -0.08 -40.11 18.34
C ASN A 938 0.46 -38.86 17.61
N PHE A 939 0.15 -38.70 16.31
CA PHE A 939 0.62 -37.55 15.54
C PHE A 939 -0.29 -36.33 15.69
N THR A 940 -1.61 -36.54 15.72
CA THR A 940 -2.59 -35.45 15.80
C THR A 940 -2.51 -34.75 17.15
N LYS A 941 -2.27 -33.44 17.13
CA LYS A 941 -2.29 -32.57 18.30
C LYS A 941 -3.64 -31.91 18.45
N ARG A 942 -4.13 -31.82 19.68
CA ARG A 942 -5.46 -31.26 19.97
C ARG A 942 -5.36 -30.19 21.04
N GLU A 943 -5.90 -29.02 20.74
CA GLU A 943 -6.16 -27.95 21.71
C GLU A 943 -7.67 -27.80 21.86
N ASN A 944 -8.17 -27.85 23.11
CA ASN A 944 -9.62 -27.82 23.39
C ASN A 944 -10.42 -28.87 22.57
N GLY A 945 -9.83 -30.04 22.35
CA GLY A 945 -10.42 -31.14 21.58
C GLY A 945 -10.34 -31.00 20.05
N LYS A 946 -9.88 -29.87 19.52
CA LYS A 946 -9.78 -29.61 18.07
C LYS A 946 -8.36 -29.88 17.55
N PRO A 947 -8.20 -30.60 16.42
CA PRO A 947 -6.90 -30.79 15.77
C PRO A 947 -6.21 -29.46 15.42
N THR A 948 -4.90 -29.34 15.68
CA THR A 948 -4.11 -28.12 15.41
C THR A 948 -3.08 -28.29 14.30
N ASN A 949 -2.63 -29.52 14.05
CA ASN A 949 -1.67 -29.89 12.99
C ASN A 949 -2.28 -30.74 11.86
N VAL A 950 -3.59 -31.01 11.91
CA VAL A 950 -4.38 -31.64 10.83
C VAL A 950 -5.66 -30.83 10.61
N GLY A 951 -5.99 -30.46 9.36
CA GLY A 951 -7.09 -29.53 9.12
C GLY A 951 -7.36 -29.19 7.66
N THR A 952 -8.26 -28.24 7.44
CA THR A 952 -8.53 -27.68 6.11
C THR A 952 -7.61 -26.51 5.80
N VAL A 953 -7.61 -26.01 4.57
CA VAL A 953 -6.85 -24.79 4.21
C VAL A 953 -7.14 -23.61 5.15
N HIS A 954 -8.41 -23.41 5.56
CA HIS A 954 -8.83 -22.38 6.52
C HIS A 954 -8.19 -22.55 7.91
N THR A 955 -7.93 -23.80 8.33
CA THR A 955 -7.37 -24.11 9.66
C THR A 955 -5.90 -23.67 9.79
N PHE A 956 -5.16 -23.67 8.68
CA PHE A 956 -3.72 -23.36 8.65
C PHE A 956 -3.39 -21.97 8.16
N GLN A 957 -4.40 -21.16 7.94
CA GLN A 957 -4.21 -19.80 7.50
C GLN A 957 -3.42 -18.99 8.55
N GLY A 958 -2.47 -18.16 8.09
CA GLY A 958 -1.52 -17.48 8.95
C GLY A 958 -0.46 -18.38 9.61
N LYS A 959 -0.59 -19.71 9.54
CA LYS A 959 0.41 -20.66 10.06
C LYS A 959 1.40 -21.08 8.97
N GLU A 960 2.48 -21.72 9.38
CA GLU A 960 3.53 -22.22 8.50
C GLU A 960 4.21 -23.45 9.14
N ALA A 961 4.67 -24.37 8.32
CA ALA A 961 5.37 -25.59 8.74
C ALA A 961 6.54 -25.88 7.81
N LYS A 962 7.53 -26.64 8.30
CA LYS A 962 8.66 -27.07 7.47
C LYS A 962 8.19 -27.97 6.35
N ILE A 963 7.32 -28.92 6.69
CA ILE A 963 6.79 -29.97 5.82
C ILE A 963 5.26 -29.88 5.78
N VAL A 964 4.68 -29.95 4.59
CA VAL A 964 3.22 -30.02 4.41
C VAL A 964 2.85 -31.21 3.54
N TYR A 965 1.89 -32.00 4.01
CA TYR A 965 1.19 -33.00 3.21
C TYR A 965 -0.20 -32.49 2.85
N PHE A 966 -0.47 -32.34 1.57
CA PHE A 966 -1.77 -31.94 1.03
C PHE A 966 -2.51 -33.15 0.46
N VAL A 967 -3.53 -33.61 1.18
CA VAL A 967 -4.31 -34.80 0.82
C VAL A 967 -5.60 -34.35 0.14
N LEU A 968 -5.68 -34.61 -1.17
CA LEU A 968 -6.76 -34.11 -2.02
C LEU A 968 -8.09 -34.83 -1.79
N GLY A 969 -8.06 -36.14 -1.53
CA GLY A 969 -9.28 -36.96 -1.54
C GLY A 969 -9.88 -37.07 -2.95
N ALA A 970 -11.15 -37.45 -2.97
CA ALA A 970 -11.96 -37.72 -4.17
C ALA A 970 -11.48 -38.91 -5.03
N ASP A 971 -12.41 -39.43 -5.82
CA ASP A 971 -12.24 -40.49 -6.82
C ASP A 971 -12.96 -40.09 -8.12
N SER A 972 -12.93 -40.96 -9.13
CA SER A 972 -13.61 -40.72 -10.41
C SER A 972 -15.13 -40.54 -10.27
N ASN A 973 -15.77 -41.15 -9.26
CA ASN A 973 -17.20 -41.00 -8.97
C ASN A 973 -17.54 -39.65 -8.31
N SER A 974 -16.54 -38.96 -7.77
CA SER A 974 -16.65 -37.66 -7.14
C SER A 974 -15.84 -36.59 -7.89
N SER A 975 -15.77 -36.72 -9.22
CA SER A 975 -15.03 -35.83 -10.13
C SER A 975 -15.42 -34.35 -9.99
N GLY A 976 -16.68 -34.04 -9.65
CA GLY A 976 -17.11 -32.67 -9.36
C GLY A 976 -16.42 -32.06 -8.13
N ALA A 977 -16.24 -32.84 -7.06
CA ALA A 977 -15.50 -32.41 -5.87
C ALA A 977 -14.01 -32.25 -6.18
N ALA A 978 -13.42 -33.20 -6.91
CA ALA A 978 -12.05 -33.10 -7.38
C ALA A 978 -11.84 -31.82 -8.23
N LYS A 979 -12.76 -31.54 -9.16
CA LYS A 979 -12.74 -30.33 -10.00
C LYS A 979 -12.82 -29.06 -9.15
N TRP A 980 -13.70 -29.01 -8.16
CA TRP A 980 -13.79 -27.86 -7.25
C TRP A 980 -12.48 -27.58 -6.52
N ALA A 981 -11.82 -28.62 -5.97
CA ALA A 981 -10.59 -28.48 -5.19
C ALA A 981 -9.40 -27.90 -5.98
N VAL A 982 -9.43 -27.99 -7.32
CA VAL A 982 -8.40 -27.45 -8.23
C VAL A 982 -8.96 -26.47 -9.25
N SER A 983 -10.19 -25.99 -9.07
CA SER A 983 -10.82 -25.06 -10.02
C SER A 983 -10.23 -23.67 -9.94
N ASP A 984 -10.03 -23.21 -8.71
CA ASP A 984 -9.49 -21.91 -8.36
C ASP A 984 -8.10 -22.10 -7.69
N PRO A 985 -7.13 -21.21 -7.98
CA PRO A 985 -5.77 -21.36 -7.46
C PRO A 985 -5.67 -21.21 -5.93
N ASN A 986 -6.62 -20.57 -5.25
CA ASN A 986 -6.52 -20.15 -3.85
C ASN A 986 -6.25 -21.33 -2.90
N ILE A 987 -6.92 -22.48 -3.09
CA ILE A 987 -6.75 -23.68 -2.26
C ILE A 987 -5.32 -24.25 -2.42
N MET A 988 -4.86 -24.42 -3.66
CA MET A 988 -3.53 -24.96 -3.96
C MET A 988 -2.43 -23.97 -3.53
N ASN A 989 -2.62 -22.68 -3.80
CA ASN A 989 -1.72 -21.59 -3.41
C ASN A 989 -1.51 -21.58 -1.89
N VAL A 990 -2.60 -21.65 -1.12
CA VAL A 990 -2.51 -21.67 0.35
C VAL A 990 -1.78 -22.92 0.82
N ALA A 991 -2.15 -24.11 0.32
CA ALA A 991 -1.51 -25.37 0.71
C ALA A 991 0.01 -25.35 0.44
N ALA A 992 0.44 -24.92 -0.76
CA ALA A 992 1.85 -24.83 -1.13
C ALA A 992 2.61 -23.81 -0.28
N THR A 993 2.02 -22.64 -0.02
CA THR A 993 2.66 -21.55 0.73
C THR A 993 2.69 -21.73 2.24
N ARG A 994 2.01 -22.78 2.77
CA ARG A 994 2.18 -23.21 4.16
C ARG A 994 3.51 -23.93 4.39
N ALA A 995 4.07 -24.55 3.35
CA ALA A 995 5.36 -25.24 3.42
C ALA A 995 6.52 -24.25 3.30
N LYS A 996 7.51 -24.40 4.18
CA LYS A 996 8.80 -23.70 4.08
C LYS A 996 9.78 -24.46 3.19
N GLU A 997 9.89 -25.77 3.37
CA GLU A 997 10.96 -26.58 2.77
C GLU A 997 10.45 -27.78 1.96
N GLU A 998 9.39 -28.47 2.42
CA GLU A 998 8.89 -29.65 1.74
C GLU A 998 7.35 -29.63 1.56
N PHE A 999 6.89 -29.93 0.34
CA PHE A 999 5.46 -29.96 0.01
C PHE A 999 5.09 -31.21 -0.79
N PHE A 1000 4.25 -32.06 -0.22
CA PHE A 1000 3.82 -33.31 -0.84
C PHE A 1000 2.32 -33.30 -1.11
N ILE A 1001 1.94 -33.64 -2.33
CA ILE A 1001 0.52 -33.79 -2.71
C ILE A 1001 0.19 -35.28 -2.75
N ILE A 1002 -0.90 -35.71 -2.11
CA ILE A 1002 -1.39 -37.09 -2.14
C ILE A 1002 -2.76 -37.10 -2.81
N GLY A 1003 -2.87 -37.83 -3.93
CA GLY A 1003 -4.13 -37.96 -4.68
C GLY A 1003 -3.94 -38.75 -5.98
N ASP A 1004 -5.06 -39.11 -6.61
CA ASP A 1004 -5.09 -39.80 -7.92
C ASP A 1004 -4.60 -38.86 -9.02
N LYS A 1005 -3.31 -38.97 -9.40
CA LYS A 1005 -2.68 -38.06 -10.37
C LYS A 1005 -3.38 -38.11 -11.72
N LYS A 1006 -3.86 -39.29 -12.15
CA LYS A 1006 -4.55 -39.47 -13.43
C LYS A 1006 -5.90 -38.75 -13.43
N LEU A 1007 -6.66 -38.86 -12.35
CA LEU A 1007 -7.91 -38.12 -12.18
C LEU A 1007 -7.66 -36.62 -12.32
N TYR A 1008 -6.75 -36.04 -11.53
CA TYR A 1008 -6.53 -34.59 -11.53
C TYR A 1008 -5.99 -34.05 -12.86
N VAL A 1009 -5.15 -34.81 -13.57
CA VAL A 1009 -4.72 -34.47 -14.95
C VAL A 1009 -5.89 -34.49 -15.93
N SER A 1010 -6.78 -35.48 -15.82
CA SER A 1010 -7.92 -35.64 -16.73
C SER A 1010 -9.00 -34.54 -16.59
N LEU A 1011 -9.00 -33.79 -15.48
CA LEU A 1011 -9.97 -32.71 -15.24
C LEU A 1011 -9.74 -31.47 -16.11
N GLY A 1012 -8.59 -31.34 -16.78
CA GLY A 1012 -8.24 -30.16 -17.58
C GLY A 1012 -8.02 -28.88 -16.75
N SER A 1013 -7.79 -29.01 -15.44
CA SER A 1013 -7.51 -27.85 -14.57
C SER A 1013 -6.12 -27.29 -14.86
N ALA A 1014 -6.06 -26.00 -15.19
CA ALA A 1014 -4.80 -25.27 -15.36
C ALA A 1014 -3.96 -25.29 -14.07
N VAL A 1015 -4.60 -25.17 -12.89
CA VAL A 1015 -3.95 -25.21 -11.58
C VAL A 1015 -3.26 -26.55 -11.37
N ALA A 1016 -4.00 -27.66 -11.49
CA ALA A 1016 -3.45 -29.00 -11.26
C ALA A 1016 -2.34 -29.33 -12.26
N ASN A 1017 -2.56 -29.07 -13.55
CA ASN A 1017 -1.60 -29.38 -14.61
C ASN A 1017 -0.31 -28.56 -14.47
N LYS A 1018 -0.42 -27.26 -14.17
CA LYS A 1018 0.75 -26.39 -13.96
C LYS A 1018 1.51 -26.80 -12.71
N THR A 1019 0.84 -27.10 -11.60
CA THR A 1019 1.48 -27.62 -10.38
C THR A 1019 2.23 -28.92 -10.66
N ILE A 1020 1.62 -29.87 -11.38
CA ILE A 1020 2.27 -31.13 -11.75
C ILE A 1020 3.49 -30.89 -12.66
N SER A 1021 3.38 -30.01 -13.65
CA SER A 1021 4.51 -29.65 -14.52
C SER A 1021 5.66 -29.10 -13.71
N ILE A 1022 5.42 -28.09 -12.87
CA ILE A 1022 6.45 -27.46 -12.04
C ILE A 1022 7.14 -28.48 -11.13
N ILE A 1023 6.37 -29.39 -10.51
CA ILE A 1023 6.95 -30.45 -9.68
C ILE A 1023 7.79 -31.41 -10.52
N ASN A 1024 7.32 -31.84 -11.69
CA ASN A 1024 8.09 -32.76 -12.54
C ASN A 1024 9.36 -32.09 -13.07
N ASP A 1025 9.27 -30.85 -13.56
CA ASP A 1025 10.38 -30.07 -14.11
C ASP A 1025 11.44 -29.83 -13.02
N TYR A 1026 11.03 -29.47 -11.80
CA TYR A 1026 11.95 -29.27 -10.67
C TYR A 1026 12.70 -30.55 -10.26
N ASN A 1027 12.07 -31.72 -10.39
CA ASN A 1027 12.71 -33.01 -10.05
C ASN A 1027 13.49 -33.64 -11.23
N ALA A 1028 13.42 -33.04 -12.43
CA ALA A 1028 14.18 -33.50 -13.60
C ALA A 1028 15.63 -32.96 -13.62
N TYR A 1029 15.89 -31.91 -12.84
CA TYR A 1029 17.21 -31.34 -12.54
C TYR A 1029 17.69 -31.84 -11.17
#